data_AF-A0AAT9FKV2-F1
#
_entry.id   AF-A0AAT9FKV2-F1
#
_cell.length_a   1.000
_cell.length_b   1.000
_cell.length_c   1.000
_cell.angle_alpha   90.00
_cell.angle_beta   90.00
_cell.angle_gamma   90.00
#
_symmetry.space_group_name_H-M   'P 1'
#
loop_
_entity.id
_entity.type
_entity.pdbx_description
1 polymer ?
#
loop_
_entity_poly.entity_id
_entity_poly.type
_entity_poly.pdbx_seq_one_letter_code
_entity_poly.pdbx_strand_id
1 'polypeptide(L)'
;MTRLIILSCIFVGTIVSTQAQKIESLFDGKSLNGWSGNEAVWRVEGGAITASIDAGKKLSQNEFIFWKEEMHDFDLTLQYRITGGPTANSGIQFRSQRNSNGHAAGYQADIDAGKTWLGRIYDEHGRALILERGTLTKISPQGKRHAIPFADPNSLEKHAKKDDWNTYRIFCRGNRTEIYINGVHFSTLEDYETGKLDLKGLLAFQIHSGVGPAKVQFKNILLRKLPVSDPDKTSPERNIGIVPKDAPNIGFEKGNLSGWKSAGDAWKGQPVKGDTVAARGRGSSQHQGGFWLGGYEPSKTDAATGVLTSAPFTVTHPWASFLVGGGDHFGLHVDLLVDGSSKSVFSVRGQNSENMRRVSVDLSKYIGKKMVIRITDEVTGGWGHINYDDFRFHHHPPVTRDARLTGSPLLWHLQKNPNQKDPLATVRGMDVPVGFEVTTVASEPDIRQPISFNFDAKGRIWVAEALAYPRRQAEGKGQDRIIILEDKDGNGSFETKKVFAENLNLVSGFAIGYGGVFVGAAPELYFIPDKNGDDKPDGPKQVLLDGWDLADTHETPNSFIWGNDGWLYGCHGVFNKSWVGKPGTPKEKRTYIEAGVWRFHPVSHAFEIYAHGGSNQWGLSYNATGDMFMTHCRSAWGLGPVTQLFRDGHYWSQANRNHQPFIAAPPSGYTRSSISETNFMTSIAAYGHGEGGAGIGGSKTIFGGHSHVGTMVYLGDNWPEEYRGNLFTLNLHGSQMNRETLVKKDSAYLSYSHGKDQLYSSDPEYLGVHLKYGPDGAVYISDWADKQQCHRNDPKIWNRTNGRIYRMAWKESFKPAKVDLTSTSSADLIQYLSHTNEWYSHMVQHILRQRRVAGEDLTTLSAQLRKLVINPSSQHRLRSLVALQAVDGITDETYQKLLNDQDEHIAKLALIYLTERPSEETKSFGAQLLQLAKTTPSATLRLHLAGACQSRIAEPYARQIIETLAMKSEDADDRFIPKMIWYSYSRYVAENREAAAQLAMQTPQPSLRRSIFWKLAQLDLNQAMGFAMQDSNNNLGDALGVFSQSLIQQKKVTAPANWKPLVAKASLLTSPIIQKYIAELNTKFGLKEIDLAAIRKQHLKARQQVFMVCSACHAPGKDQPGPSLEEIARVYNNKADIIKWIKTPGKKREKYPAMPGFPHMEQKDLDLVAEYLLELKKSQK
;
A
#
# COMPACT_ATOMS: atom_id res chain seq x y z
N MET A 1 -56.59 39.60 0.24
CA MET A 1 -56.40 39.87 1.69
C MET A 1 -56.76 38.61 2.46
N THR A 2 -55.86 38.13 3.34
CA THR A 2 -56.09 37.20 4.49
C THR A 2 -56.55 35.76 4.17
N ARG A 3 -56.05 34.65 4.72
CA ARG A 3 -55.08 34.29 5.79
C ARG A 3 -54.48 32.90 5.43
N LEU A 4 -53.20 32.67 5.74
CA LEU A 4 -52.61 31.32 5.82
C LEU A 4 -52.24 31.06 7.28
N ILE A 5 -52.67 29.93 7.84
CA ILE A 5 -52.34 29.46 9.19
C ILE A 5 -51.12 28.55 9.08
N ILE A 6 -50.04 28.89 9.78
CA ILE A 6 -48.87 28.04 10.01
C ILE A 6 -49.04 27.41 11.39
N LEU A 7 -49.06 26.08 11.47
CA LEU A 7 -48.88 25.32 12.71
C LEU A 7 -47.41 24.86 12.77
N SER A 8 -46.70 25.29 13.80
CA SER A 8 -45.33 24.88 14.11
C SER A 8 -45.34 23.62 14.98
N CYS A 9 -44.74 22.52 14.50
CA CYS A 9 -44.44 21.34 15.32
C CYS A 9 -43.07 21.51 15.98
N ILE A 10 -43.05 21.43 17.31
CA ILE A 10 -41.86 21.47 18.16
C ILE A 10 -41.23 20.06 18.18
N PHE A 11 -40.05 19.90 17.58
CA PHE A 11 -39.17 18.76 17.80
C PHE A 11 -38.31 19.04 19.03
N VAL A 12 -38.54 18.32 20.13
CA VAL A 12 -37.58 18.24 21.25
C VAL A 12 -36.55 17.18 20.89
N GLY A 13 -35.55 17.57 20.09
CA GLY A 13 -34.30 16.82 20.01
C GLY A 13 -33.49 17.12 21.26
N THR A 14 -33.14 16.10 22.04
CA THR A 14 -32.00 16.18 22.96
C THR A 14 -30.74 16.38 22.13
N ILE A 15 -30.43 17.64 21.86
CA ILE A 15 -29.12 18.08 21.38
C ILE A 15 -28.15 17.71 22.50
N VAL A 16 -27.39 16.63 22.32
CA VAL A 16 -26.10 16.51 23.00
C VAL A 16 -25.28 17.66 22.43
N SER A 17 -25.23 18.76 23.19
CA SER A 17 -24.34 19.86 22.93
C SER A 17 -22.92 19.31 23.00
N THR A 18 -22.35 18.98 21.84
CA THR A 18 -20.90 18.88 21.71
C THR A 18 -20.40 20.30 21.90
N GLN A 19 -19.92 20.60 23.10
CA GLN A 19 -19.26 21.85 23.40
C GLN A 19 -18.08 21.96 22.42
N ALA A 20 -18.21 22.78 21.39
CA ALA A 20 -17.17 22.97 20.39
C ALA A 20 -15.90 23.42 21.12
N GLN A 21 -14.87 22.58 21.12
CA GLN A 21 -13.62 22.85 21.83
C GLN A 21 -12.99 24.11 21.24
N LYS A 22 -12.74 25.09 22.12
CA LYS A 22 -12.24 26.41 21.75
C LYS A 22 -10.80 26.32 21.22
N ILE A 23 -10.54 26.98 20.09
CA ILE A 23 -9.18 27.19 19.57
C ILE A 23 -8.61 28.44 20.26
N GLU A 24 -7.40 28.32 20.81
CA GLU A 24 -6.67 29.39 21.51
C GLU A 24 -5.47 29.84 20.67
N SER A 25 -5.19 31.15 20.63
CA SER A 25 -3.92 31.66 20.09
C SER A 25 -2.91 31.81 21.21
N LEU A 26 -1.75 31.16 21.11
CA LEU A 26 -0.68 31.21 22.11
C LEU A 26 0.25 32.42 21.93
N PHE A 27 0.03 33.25 20.92
CA PHE A 27 0.83 34.43 20.63
C PHE A 27 -0.04 35.55 20.06
N ASP A 28 0.18 36.77 20.56
CA ASP A 28 -0.62 37.97 20.24
C ASP A 28 -0.04 38.78 19.07
N GLY A 29 1.14 38.40 18.55
CA GLY A 29 1.86 39.13 17.51
C GLY A 29 2.65 40.33 18.01
N LYS A 30 2.65 40.62 19.31
CA LYS A 30 3.20 41.87 19.88
C LYS A 30 4.18 41.63 21.02
N SER A 31 3.95 40.63 21.87
CA SER A 31 4.72 40.39 23.08
C SER A 31 5.01 38.90 23.30
N LEU A 32 6.09 38.59 24.04
CA LEU A 32 6.40 37.22 24.48
C LEU A 32 5.60 36.84 25.75
N ASN A 33 4.44 37.46 25.98
CA ASN A 33 3.62 37.15 27.15
C ASN A 33 3.23 35.67 27.18
N GLY A 34 3.55 35.01 28.30
CA GLY A 34 3.36 33.57 28.48
C GLY A 34 4.48 32.69 27.91
N TRP A 35 5.51 33.29 27.33
CA TRP A 35 6.71 32.62 26.85
C TRP A 35 7.92 32.99 27.73
N SER A 36 8.79 32.01 28.02
CA SER A 36 9.99 32.20 28.84
C SER A 36 11.22 31.58 28.15
N GLY A 37 12.24 32.39 27.89
CA GLY A 37 13.47 31.98 27.23
C GLY A 37 14.55 33.06 27.34
N ASN A 38 15.71 32.84 26.72
CA ASN A 38 16.80 33.81 26.70
C ASN A 38 16.44 35.02 25.81
N GLU A 39 16.14 36.17 26.42
CA GLU A 39 15.74 37.40 25.71
C GLU A 39 16.85 37.99 24.81
N ALA A 40 18.12 37.59 25.00
CA ALA A 40 19.20 37.95 24.08
C ALA A 40 19.09 37.21 22.73
N VAL A 41 18.36 36.11 22.69
CA VAL A 41 18.20 35.25 21.51
C VAL A 41 16.79 35.41 20.92
N TRP A 42 15.77 35.42 21.78
CA TRP A 42 14.36 35.43 21.38
C TRP A 42 13.74 36.83 21.51
N ARG A 43 13.06 37.25 20.46
CA ARG A 43 12.37 38.56 20.39
C ARG A 43 11.13 38.48 19.52
N VAL A 44 10.27 39.48 19.61
CA VAL A 44 9.19 39.69 18.63
C VAL A 44 9.72 40.53 17.48
N GLU A 45 9.62 40.02 16.26
CA GLU A 45 10.03 40.71 15.05
C GLU A 45 9.00 40.48 13.93
N GLY A 46 8.44 41.56 13.36
CA GLY A 46 7.49 41.47 12.25
C GLY A 46 6.23 40.66 12.56
N GLY A 47 5.75 40.70 13.80
CA GLY A 47 4.59 39.93 14.24
C GLY A 47 4.86 38.43 14.42
N ALA A 48 6.12 38.03 14.63
CA ALA A 48 6.55 36.65 14.83
C ALA A 48 7.54 36.52 15.99
N ILE A 49 7.46 35.41 16.74
CA ILE A 49 8.49 35.00 17.69
C ILE A 49 9.72 34.60 16.88
N THR A 50 10.85 35.27 17.10
CA THR A 50 12.03 35.21 16.22
C THR A 50 13.30 34.95 17.01
N ALA A 51 14.14 34.04 16.50
CA ALA A 51 15.52 33.86 16.94
C ALA A 51 16.47 33.89 15.72
N SER A 52 17.70 34.39 15.91
CA SER A 52 18.70 34.48 14.83
C SER A 52 20.14 34.37 15.32
N ILE A 53 21.00 33.82 14.46
CA ILE A 53 22.46 33.81 14.56
C ILE A 53 22.99 34.61 13.37
N ASP A 54 23.68 35.72 13.64
CA ASP A 54 24.21 36.58 12.58
C ASP A 54 25.37 35.94 11.82
N ALA A 55 25.60 36.37 10.58
CA ALA A 55 26.71 35.87 9.76
C ALA A 55 28.06 36.04 10.47
N GLY A 56 28.83 34.96 10.57
CA GLY A 56 30.14 34.95 11.25
C GLY A 56 30.08 34.85 12.79
N LYS A 57 28.87 34.83 13.39
CA LYS A 57 28.68 34.50 14.82
C LYS A 57 28.42 33.00 14.98
N LYS A 58 28.70 32.49 16.18
CA LYS A 58 28.43 31.09 16.56
C LYS A 58 27.61 31.04 17.83
N LEU A 59 26.54 30.25 17.80
CA LEU A 59 25.78 29.86 18.98
C LEU A 59 26.37 28.54 19.52
N SER A 60 26.80 28.52 20.78
CA SER A 60 27.54 27.40 21.38
C SER A 60 26.65 26.25 21.86
N GLN A 61 25.39 26.51 22.18
CA GLN A 61 24.42 25.55 22.69
C GLN A 61 23.02 25.86 22.16
N ASN A 62 22.13 24.86 22.15
CA ASN A 62 20.76 25.05 21.67
C ASN A 62 20.00 25.99 22.63
N GLU A 63 19.24 26.92 22.06
CA GLU A 63 18.48 27.90 22.83
C GLU A 63 16.98 27.68 22.63
N PHE A 64 16.21 27.83 23.70
CA PHE A 64 14.78 27.49 23.73
C PHE A 64 13.94 28.62 24.32
N ILE A 65 12.69 28.73 23.84
CA ILE A 65 11.65 29.55 24.46
C ILE A 65 10.42 28.66 24.76
N PHE A 66 10.00 28.62 26.02
CA PHE A 66 8.97 27.72 26.54
C PHE A 66 7.63 28.43 26.72
N TRP A 67 6.54 27.76 26.34
CA TRP A 67 5.20 28.17 26.73
C TRP A 67 4.94 27.81 28.20
N LYS A 68 4.24 28.68 28.92
CA LYS A 68 4.00 28.56 30.37
C LYS A 68 3.14 27.35 30.79
N GLU A 69 2.32 26.78 29.90
CA GLU A 69 1.37 25.72 30.25
C GLU A 69 1.84 24.33 29.79
N GLU A 70 1.48 23.32 30.58
CA GLU A 70 1.66 21.90 30.21
C GLU A 70 0.61 21.49 29.16
N MET A 71 1.06 20.69 28.20
CA MET A 71 0.31 20.18 27.07
C MET A 71 0.05 18.69 27.28
N HIS A 72 -1.19 18.24 27.06
CA HIS A 72 -1.58 16.82 27.07
C HIS A 72 -1.90 16.36 25.64
N ASP A 73 -3.15 16.00 25.35
CA ASP A 73 -3.68 15.78 24.00
C ASP A 73 -4.05 17.12 23.37
N PHE A 74 -3.59 17.34 22.15
CA PHE A 74 -3.77 18.62 21.47
C PHE A 74 -3.69 18.50 19.95
N ASP A 75 -4.21 19.53 19.30
CA ASP A 75 -4.00 19.81 17.89
C ASP A 75 -3.38 21.21 17.78
N LEU A 76 -2.08 21.26 17.47
CA LEU A 76 -1.30 22.49 17.35
C LEU A 76 -1.10 22.78 15.87
N THR A 77 -1.50 23.97 15.42
CA THR A 77 -1.18 24.47 14.08
C THR A 77 -0.45 25.81 14.21
N LEU A 78 0.68 25.96 13.53
CA LEU A 78 1.44 27.20 13.50
C LEU A 78 2.03 27.46 12.12
N GLN A 79 2.51 28.69 11.90
CA GLN A 79 3.33 29.03 10.74
C GLN A 79 4.77 29.27 11.16
N TYR A 80 5.70 28.65 10.43
CA TYR A 80 7.13 28.86 10.62
C TYR A 80 7.80 29.38 9.34
N ARG A 81 8.91 30.10 9.51
CA ARG A 81 9.84 30.46 8.42
C ARG A 81 11.26 30.29 8.94
N ILE A 82 12.10 29.60 8.17
CA ILE A 82 13.53 29.42 8.47
C ILE A 82 14.37 29.91 7.28
N THR A 83 15.41 30.70 7.56
CA THR A 83 16.34 31.27 6.57
C THR A 83 17.78 31.15 7.05
N GLY A 84 18.76 31.27 6.14
CA GLY A 84 20.20 31.16 6.46
C GLY A 84 20.94 30.04 5.74
N GLY A 85 20.28 29.33 4.83
CA GLY A 85 20.88 28.27 4.02
C GLY A 85 20.87 26.89 4.70
N PRO A 86 21.60 25.89 4.14
CA PRO A 86 21.48 24.48 4.55
C PRO A 86 21.88 24.16 5.99
N THR A 87 22.52 25.09 6.69
CA THR A 87 22.97 24.94 8.09
C THR A 87 21.94 25.44 9.10
N ALA A 88 20.88 26.14 8.66
CA ALA A 88 19.82 26.60 9.54
C ALA A 88 18.97 25.40 10.00
N ASN A 89 18.87 25.21 11.32
CA ASN A 89 18.16 24.12 11.95
C ASN A 89 17.39 24.63 13.19
N SER A 90 16.21 24.07 13.42
CA SER A 90 15.28 24.42 14.49
C SER A 90 14.38 23.23 14.80
N GLY A 91 13.54 23.36 15.83
CA GLY A 91 12.56 22.33 16.18
C GLY A 91 11.46 22.88 17.08
N ILE A 92 10.35 22.15 17.11
CA ILE A 92 9.22 22.37 18.02
C ILE A 92 9.25 21.22 19.03
N GLN A 93 9.60 21.53 20.27
CA GLN A 93 9.55 20.61 21.39
C GLN A 93 8.11 20.51 21.88
N PHE A 94 7.59 19.30 22.10
CA PHE A 94 6.22 19.08 22.53
C PHE A 94 6.13 17.91 23.49
N ARG A 95 5.32 18.06 24.55
CA ARG A 95 5.28 17.12 25.67
C ARG A 95 6.67 16.90 26.30
N SER A 96 7.56 17.88 26.18
CA SER A 96 8.95 17.80 26.64
C SER A 96 9.10 18.36 28.05
N GLN A 97 10.16 17.97 28.73
CA GLN A 97 10.51 18.43 30.06
C GLN A 97 11.59 19.52 29.96
N ARG A 98 11.60 20.46 30.91
CA ARG A 98 12.69 21.43 31.05
C ARG A 98 13.68 20.92 32.10
N ASN A 99 14.90 20.60 31.69
CA ASN A 99 15.92 20.09 32.60
C ASN A 99 16.58 21.20 33.42
N SER A 100 17.46 20.83 34.36
CA SER A 100 18.16 21.76 35.27
C SER A 100 19.04 22.79 34.55
N ASN A 101 19.48 22.49 33.33
CA ASN A 101 20.29 23.39 32.51
C ASN A 101 19.43 24.31 31.63
N GLY A 102 18.10 24.24 31.78
CA GLY A 102 17.14 25.03 31.00
C GLY A 102 16.89 24.49 29.59
N HIS A 103 17.42 23.33 29.22
CA HIS A 103 17.19 22.70 27.92
C HIS A 103 15.89 21.88 27.93
N ALA A 104 15.30 21.69 26.75
CA ALA A 104 14.20 20.76 26.56
C ALA A 104 14.72 19.31 26.42
N ALA A 105 14.03 18.35 27.02
CA ALA A 105 14.27 16.91 26.87
C ALA A 105 12.93 16.21 26.58
N GLY A 106 12.87 15.36 25.55
CA GLY A 106 11.63 14.74 25.06
C GLY A 106 11.40 14.98 23.56
N TYR A 107 10.16 14.82 23.10
CA TYR A 107 9.87 14.85 21.67
C TYR A 107 10.07 16.23 21.02
N GLN A 108 10.86 16.25 19.95
CA GLN A 108 11.07 17.39 19.06
C GLN A 108 10.61 17.07 17.65
N ALA A 109 9.68 17.87 17.13
CA ALA A 109 9.33 17.88 15.72
C ALA A 109 10.30 18.82 14.98
N ASP A 110 11.18 18.26 14.16
CA ASP A 110 12.29 19.02 13.59
C ASP A 110 11.90 19.91 12.41
N ILE A 111 12.67 21.00 12.24
CA ILE A 111 12.54 22.00 11.19
C ILE A 111 13.90 22.29 10.55
N ASP A 112 13.96 22.13 9.23
CA ASP A 112 15.01 22.71 8.38
C ASP A 112 14.42 23.20 7.05
N ALA A 113 15.27 23.55 6.09
CA ALA A 113 14.85 23.95 4.74
C ALA A 113 14.27 22.80 3.88
N GLY A 114 13.80 21.71 4.48
CA GLY A 114 13.20 20.53 3.84
C GLY A 114 14.19 19.41 3.52
N LYS A 115 15.47 19.57 3.84
CA LYS A 115 16.54 18.70 3.31
C LYS A 115 16.74 17.43 4.11
N THR A 116 16.84 17.53 5.43
CA THR A 116 17.24 16.41 6.31
C THR A 116 16.22 16.20 7.40
N TRP A 117 15.91 17.24 8.16
CA TRP A 117 15.22 17.08 9.45
C TRP A 117 13.72 17.32 9.39
N LEU A 118 13.25 18.15 8.46
CA LEU A 118 11.84 18.52 8.39
C LEU A 118 10.90 17.29 8.39
N GLY A 119 9.99 17.25 9.36
CA GLY A 119 8.98 16.19 9.53
C GLY A 119 9.43 14.94 10.27
N ARG A 120 10.65 14.93 10.83
CA ARG A 120 11.14 13.89 11.74
C ARG A 120 10.74 14.18 13.18
N ILE A 121 10.77 13.13 14.03
CA ILE A 121 10.71 13.28 15.49
C ILE A 121 12.00 12.75 16.12
N TYR A 122 12.68 13.64 16.83
CA TYR A 122 13.84 13.33 17.65
C TYR A 122 13.44 13.37 19.14
N ASP A 123 13.86 12.38 19.91
CA ASP A 123 13.68 12.32 21.36
C ASP A 123 14.92 12.91 22.04
N GLU A 124 14.89 14.22 22.28
CA GLU A 124 16.00 15.04 22.73
C GLU A 124 16.44 14.63 24.14
N HIS A 125 17.74 14.36 24.31
CA HIS A 125 18.32 13.75 25.53
C HIS A 125 17.74 12.38 25.91
N GLY A 126 16.92 11.77 25.05
CA GLY A 126 16.32 10.45 25.22
C GLY A 126 16.85 9.47 24.18
N ARG A 127 15.94 8.94 23.36
CA ARG A 127 16.18 7.85 22.41
C ARG A 127 16.68 8.29 21.03
N ALA A 128 17.10 9.55 20.89
CA ALA A 128 17.55 10.16 19.64
C ALA A 128 16.47 10.12 18.53
N LEU A 129 16.84 9.96 17.26
CA LEU A 129 15.86 9.92 16.16
C LEU A 129 14.92 8.73 16.32
N ILE A 130 13.63 8.97 16.54
CA ILE A 130 12.62 7.91 16.72
C ILE A 130 11.63 7.81 15.56
N LEU A 131 11.55 8.83 14.69
CA LEU A 131 10.65 8.84 13.52
C LEU A 131 11.31 9.47 12.30
N GLU A 132 11.30 8.74 11.18
CA GLU A 132 11.68 9.23 9.85
C GLU A 132 10.46 9.76 9.09
N ARG A 133 10.65 10.78 8.23
CA ARG A 133 9.55 11.27 7.36
C ARG A 133 9.19 10.23 6.30
N GLY A 134 7.93 10.21 5.91
CA GLY A 134 7.36 9.19 5.02
C GLY A 134 7.17 7.84 5.72
N THR A 135 7.16 7.77 7.05
CA THR A 135 6.97 6.53 7.79
C THR A 135 5.94 6.67 8.91
N LEU A 136 5.20 5.59 9.16
CA LEU A 136 4.53 5.31 10.43
C LEU A 136 5.51 4.49 11.27
N THR A 137 6.05 5.05 12.34
CA THR A 137 6.90 4.30 13.28
C THR A 137 6.10 3.89 14.51
N LYS A 138 6.12 2.59 14.82
CA LYS A 138 5.57 2.02 16.04
C LYS A 138 6.68 1.52 16.95
N ILE A 139 6.67 1.90 18.21
CA ILE A 139 7.64 1.46 19.21
C ILE A 139 6.94 0.50 20.17
N SER A 140 7.45 -0.73 20.30
CA SER A 140 6.85 -1.74 21.18
C SER A 140 7.00 -1.34 22.66
N PRO A 141 6.26 -1.98 23.57
CA PRO A 141 6.44 -1.77 25.01
C PRO A 141 7.88 -2.00 25.51
N GLN A 142 8.66 -2.81 24.80
CA GLN A 142 10.07 -3.13 25.08
C GLN A 142 11.06 -2.24 24.31
N GLY A 143 10.59 -1.19 23.62
CA GLY A 143 11.44 -0.25 22.88
C GLY A 143 11.81 -0.70 21.46
N LYS A 144 11.26 -1.82 20.95
CA LYS A 144 11.54 -2.27 19.58
C LYS A 144 10.79 -1.41 18.56
N ARG A 145 11.52 -0.80 17.63
CA ARG A 145 10.96 0.08 16.61
C ARG A 145 10.60 -0.68 15.33
N HIS A 146 9.44 -0.34 14.77
CA HIS A 146 8.93 -0.84 13.50
C HIS A 146 8.54 0.34 12.63
N ALA A 147 9.30 0.61 11.57
CA ALA A 147 9.00 1.67 10.60
C ALA A 147 8.26 1.09 9.40
N ILE A 148 7.05 1.58 9.15
CA ILE A 148 6.21 1.21 8.01
C ILE A 148 6.23 2.41 7.04
N PRO A 149 6.92 2.32 5.89
CA PRO A 149 7.01 3.44 4.97
C PRO A 149 5.66 3.68 4.28
N PHE A 150 5.21 4.93 4.27
CA PHE A 150 4.08 5.42 3.48
C PHE A 150 4.45 6.51 2.47
N ALA A 151 5.69 6.94 2.37
CA ALA A 151 6.15 7.79 1.27
C ALA A 151 7.66 7.64 1.13
N ASP A 152 8.17 7.92 -0.08
CA ASP A 152 9.61 8.12 -0.23
C ASP A 152 9.99 9.41 0.52
N PRO A 153 10.96 9.38 1.47
CA PRO A 153 11.35 10.55 2.24
C PRO A 153 11.78 11.76 1.39
N ASN A 154 12.35 11.53 0.20
CA ASN A 154 12.80 12.61 -0.69
C ASN A 154 11.62 13.25 -1.43
N SER A 155 10.60 12.45 -1.78
CA SER A 155 9.38 12.96 -2.41
C SER A 155 8.64 14.00 -1.57
N LEU A 156 8.87 14.03 -0.25
CA LEU A 156 8.24 14.97 0.68
C LEU A 156 8.92 16.35 0.73
N GLU A 157 10.21 16.46 0.35
CA GLU A 157 10.97 17.73 0.40
C GLU A 157 10.27 18.86 -0.37
N LYS A 158 9.70 18.54 -1.54
CA LYS A 158 9.07 19.52 -2.44
C LYS A 158 7.86 20.25 -1.84
N HIS A 159 7.28 19.72 -0.76
CA HIS A 159 6.12 20.32 -0.10
C HIS A 159 6.50 21.45 0.85
N ALA A 160 7.78 21.60 1.18
CA ALA A 160 8.29 22.72 1.96
C ALA A 160 8.65 23.92 1.06
N LYS A 161 8.20 25.11 1.43
CA LYS A 161 8.55 26.36 0.75
C LYS A 161 9.85 26.91 1.34
N LYS A 162 10.93 26.92 0.55
CA LYS A 162 12.25 27.41 0.98
C LYS A 162 12.19 28.92 1.22
N ASP A 163 12.78 29.36 2.34
CA ASP A 163 12.84 30.77 2.78
C ASP A 163 11.47 31.50 2.93
N ASP A 164 10.36 30.76 2.95
CA ASP A 164 9.00 31.29 3.03
C ASP A 164 8.21 30.67 4.20
N TRP A 165 6.99 31.18 4.44
CA TRP A 165 6.08 30.71 5.46
C TRP A 165 5.48 29.35 5.12
N ASN A 166 5.63 28.42 6.04
CA ASN A 166 5.10 27.06 5.98
C ASN A 166 4.15 26.83 7.14
N THR A 167 3.03 26.14 6.90
CA THR A 167 2.13 25.69 7.97
C THR A 167 2.62 24.36 8.51
N TYR A 168 2.83 24.28 9.83
CA TYR A 168 3.20 23.06 10.55
C TYR A 168 2.04 22.69 11.49
N ARG A 169 1.57 21.45 11.42
CA ARG A 169 0.56 20.92 12.34
C ARG A 169 1.08 19.68 13.05
N ILE A 170 0.97 19.67 14.37
CA ILE A 170 1.28 18.54 15.25
C ILE A 170 -0.02 18.12 15.92
N PHE A 171 -0.49 16.92 15.59
CA PHE A 171 -1.66 16.32 16.21
C PHE A 171 -1.22 15.22 17.17
N CYS A 172 -1.51 15.37 18.46
CA CYS A 172 -1.13 14.42 19.50
C CYS A 172 -2.38 13.94 20.24
N ARG A 173 -2.60 12.63 20.26
CA ARG A 173 -3.70 11.99 20.99
C ARG A 173 -3.27 10.66 21.60
N GLY A 174 -3.29 10.57 22.92
CA GLY A 174 -2.75 9.43 23.65
C GLY A 174 -1.29 9.19 23.26
N ASN A 175 -0.99 7.99 22.77
CA ASN A 175 0.34 7.61 22.34
C ASN A 175 0.66 7.87 20.86
N ARG A 176 -0.27 8.49 20.11
CA ARG A 176 -0.12 8.77 18.68
C ARG A 176 0.21 10.24 18.44
N THR A 177 1.20 10.47 17.58
CA THR A 177 1.59 11.80 17.09
C THR A 177 1.65 11.80 15.58
N GLU A 178 1.07 12.82 14.94
CA GLU A 178 1.08 13.00 13.49
C GLU A 178 1.59 14.39 13.12
N ILE A 179 2.43 14.44 12.09
CA ILE A 179 3.00 15.68 11.57
C ILE A 179 2.45 15.96 10.18
N TYR A 180 1.95 17.18 9.98
CA TYR A 180 1.57 17.69 8.66
C TYR A 180 2.30 18.99 8.35
N ILE A 181 2.76 19.13 7.11
CA ILE A 181 3.38 20.36 6.60
C ILE A 181 2.65 20.79 5.34
N ASN A 182 2.17 22.04 5.32
CA ASN A 182 1.36 22.61 4.25
C ASN A 182 0.16 21.72 3.83
N GLY A 183 -0.45 21.06 4.81
CA GLY A 183 -1.60 20.15 4.60
C GLY A 183 -1.22 18.73 4.16
N VAL A 184 0.07 18.44 3.93
CA VAL A 184 0.57 17.12 3.53
C VAL A 184 1.01 16.35 4.77
N HIS A 185 0.61 15.08 4.89
CA HIS A 185 1.04 14.19 5.96
C HIS A 185 2.50 13.78 5.77
N PHE A 186 3.35 14.08 6.76
CA PHE A 186 4.79 13.80 6.70
C PHE A 186 5.19 12.58 7.51
N SER A 187 4.62 12.35 8.69
CA SER A 187 5.03 11.23 9.53
C SER A 187 4.02 10.92 10.64
N THR A 188 4.05 9.69 11.16
CA THR A 188 3.26 9.26 12.31
C THR A 188 4.10 8.45 13.29
N LEU A 189 4.02 8.77 14.58
CA LEU A 189 4.58 7.98 15.68
C LEU A 189 3.44 7.34 16.48
N GLU A 190 3.58 6.05 16.82
CA GLU A 190 2.84 5.42 17.91
C GLU A 190 3.84 4.80 18.89
N ASP A 191 3.96 5.41 20.06
CA ASP A 191 4.96 5.00 21.05
C ASP A 191 4.30 4.23 22.20
N TYR A 192 4.60 2.94 22.34
CA TYR A 192 4.09 2.12 23.43
C TYR A 192 5.16 1.83 24.49
N GLU A 193 6.37 2.41 24.38
CA GLU A 193 7.52 2.05 25.22
C GLU A 193 7.29 2.38 26.70
N THR A 194 7.38 1.35 27.54
CA THR A 194 7.09 1.49 28.97
C THR A 194 8.15 2.37 29.64
N GLY A 195 7.72 3.43 30.34
CA GLY A 195 8.62 4.35 31.05
C GLY A 195 9.35 5.36 30.16
N LYS A 196 9.09 5.38 28.84
CA LYS A 196 9.66 6.34 27.88
C LYS A 196 8.61 7.12 27.08
N LEU A 197 7.33 6.72 27.17
CA LEU A 197 6.21 7.41 26.54
C LEU A 197 5.88 8.72 27.28
N ASP A 198 5.94 9.85 26.56
CA ASP A 198 5.51 11.15 27.07
C ASP A 198 4.08 11.48 26.62
N LEU A 199 3.14 11.44 27.57
CA LEU A 199 1.72 11.79 27.37
C LEU A 199 1.42 13.27 27.66
N LYS A 200 2.35 13.95 28.32
CA LYS A 200 2.21 15.34 28.74
C LYS A 200 3.56 16.01 28.93
N GLY A 201 3.61 17.33 28.82
CA GLY A 201 4.81 18.15 29.06
C GLY A 201 4.72 19.52 28.40
N LEU A 202 5.82 20.26 28.35
CA LEU A 202 5.88 21.62 27.84
C LEU A 202 5.96 21.69 26.31
N LEU A 203 5.53 22.84 25.77
CA LEU A 203 5.79 23.27 24.40
C LEU A 203 6.98 24.24 24.40
N ALA A 204 7.94 24.07 23.48
CA ALA A 204 9.02 25.04 23.29
C ALA A 204 9.47 25.15 21.82
N PHE A 205 10.03 26.29 21.45
CA PHE A 205 10.70 26.47 20.16
C PHE A 205 12.20 26.51 20.34
N GLN A 206 12.94 25.93 19.41
CA GLN A 206 14.39 25.84 19.43
C GLN A 206 15.02 26.71 18.33
N ILE A 207 16.18 27.32 18.61
CA ILE A 207 17.18 27.59 17.58
C ILE A 207 18.41 26.72 17.85
N HIS A 208 18.81 25.93 16.84
CA HIS A 208 19.90 24.98 17.01
C HIS A 208 21.26 25.71 17.04
N SER A 209 22.18 25.20 17.86
CA SER A 209 23.57 25.66 17.91
C SER A 209 24.27 25.53 16.55
N GLY A 210 25.15 26.46 16.23
CA GLY A 210 25.77 26.49 14.90
C GLY A 210 26.38 27.83 14.55
N VAL A 211 26.92 27.90 13.33
CA VAL A 211 27.49 29.13 12.75
C VAL A 211 26.42 29.80 11.90
N GLY A 212 26.23 31.11 12.09
CA GLY A 212 25.29 31.90 11.30
C GLY A 212 25.79 32.14 9.85
N PRO A 213 24.90 32.56 8.94
CA PRO A 213 23.56 33.07 9.22
C PRO A 213 22.53 31.95 9.45
N ALA A 214 21.68 32.11 10.47
CA ALA A 214 20.50 31.27 10.67
C ALA A 214 19.39 32.10 11.33
N LYS A 215 18.14 31.96 10.90
CA LYS A 215 17.00 32.66 11.49
C LYS A 215 15.76 31.81 11.43
N VAL A 216 15.03 31.72 12.53
CA VAL A 216 13.74 31.02 12.60
C VAL A 216 12.67 31.94 13.19
N GLN A 217 11.46 31.84 12.64
CA GLN A 217 10.32 32.67 13.02
C GLN A 217 9.04 31.84 13.12
N PHE A 218 8.20 32.15 14.12
CA PHE A 218 6.93 31.48 14.37
C PHE A 218 5.79 32.50 14.54
N LYS A 219 4.63 32.26 13.91
CA LYS A 219 3.41 33.07 14.08
C LYS A 219 2.14 32.22 13.91
N ASN A 220 0.98 32.81 14.18
CA ASN A 220 -0.32 32.14 14.04
C ASN A 220 -0.35 30.80 14.80
N ILE A 221 0.10 30.81 16.06
CA ILE A 221 0.25 29.61 16.88
C ILE A 221 -1.10 29.30 17.52
N LEU A 222 -1.85 28.40 16.89
CA LEU A 222 -3.20 28.01 17.26
C LEU A 222 -3.20 26.65 17.94
N LEU A 223 -3.76 26.60 19.15
CA LEU A 223 -3.87 25.40 19.96
C LEU A 223 -5.32 25.03 20.16
N ARG A 224 -5.67 23.78 19.86
CA ARG A 224 -6.90 23.15 20.34
C ARG A 224 -6.54 22.06 21.35
N LYS A 225 -6.89 22.27 22.62
CA LYS A 225 -6.76 21.26 23.68
C LYS A 225 -7.84 20.19 23.46
N LEU A 226 -7.43 18.92 23.49
CA LEU A 226 -8.32 17.77 23.31
C LEU A 226 -8.58 17.11 24.68
N PRO A 227 -9.65 16.31 24.83
CA PRO A 227 -9.87 15.53 26.04
C PRO A 227 -8.70 14.56 26.23
N VAL A 228 -8.19 14.47 27.45
CA VAL A 228 -7.08 13.57 27.78
C VAL A 228 -7.51 12.13 27.52
N SER A 229 -6.84 11.47 26.58
CA SER A 229 -6.97 10.03 26.37
C SER A 229 -6.27 9.33 27.52
N ASP A 230 -6.98 8.45 28.23
CA ASP A 230 -6.45 7.65 29.34
C ASP A 230 -6.01 6.27 28.80
N PRO A 231 -4.70 6.06 28.51
CA PRO A 231 -4.23 4.78 27.98
C PRO A 231 -4.37 3.63 29.00
N ASP A 232 -4.51 3.93 30.30
CA ASP A 232 -4.69 2.92 31.35
C ASP A 232 -6.13 2.38 31.38
N LYS A 233 -7.13 3.14 30.91
CA LYS A 233 -8.50 2.63 30.73
C LYS A 233 -8.69 1.73 29.50
N THR A 234 -7.74 1.71 28.58
CA THR A 234 -7.80 0.91 27.34
C THR A 234 -6.85 -0.28 27.33
N SER A 235 -5.99 -0.42 28.35
CA SER A 235 -5.20 -1.63 28.53
C SER A 235 -6.04 -2.63 29.33
N PRO A 236 -6.36 -3.83 28.80
CA PRO A 236 -6.89 -4.88 29.65
C PRO A 236 -5.92 -5.05 30.81
N GLU A 237 -6.43 -5.02 32.05
CA GLU A 237 -5.65 -5.15 33.28
C GLU A 237 -4.52 -6.16 33.06
N ARG A 238 -3.26 -5.74 33.25
CA ARG A 238 -2.13 -6.67 33.24
C ARG A 238 -2.38 -7.61 34.42
N ASN A 239 -2.99 -8.75 34.17
CA ASN A 239 -3.19 -9.82 35.15
C ASN A 239 -1.82 -10.48 35.40
N ILE A 240 -0.94 -9.75 36.09
CA ILE A 240 0.45 -10.14 36.40
C ILE A 240 0.45 -11.35 37.37
N GLY A 241 -0.68 -11.63 38.01
CA GLY A 241 -0.82 -12.66 39.02
C GLY A 241 0.00 -12.37 40.28
N ILE A 242 -0.18 -13.21 41.29
CA ILE A 242 0.50 -13.08 42.58
C ILE A 242 1.59 -14.14 42.73
N VAL A 243 2.71 -13.78 43.35
CA VAL A 243 3.69 -14.78 43.80
C VAL A 243 3.11 -15.44 45.06
N PRO A 244 3.07 -16.79 45.15
CA PRO A 244 2.58 -17.46 46.35
C PRO A 244 3.42 -17.07 47.56
N LYS A 245 2.76 -16.64 48.64
CA LYS A 245 3.45 -16.17 49.86
C LYS A 245 4.23 -17.27 50.58
N ASP A 246 3.74 -18.51 50.52
CA ASP A 246 4.37 -19.68 51.15
C ASP A 246 5.27 -20.47 50.18
N ALA A 247 5.45 -19.99 48.93
CA ALA A 247 6.36 -20.61 47.99
C ALA A 247 7.84 -20.30 48.32
N PRO A 248 8.77 -21.22 47.98
CA PRO A 248 10.19 -20.95 48.04
C PRO A 248 10.60 -19.90 46.99
N ASN A 249 11.91 -19.72 46.74
CA ASN A 249 12.41 -18.80 45.73
C ASN A 249 12.08 -19.27 44.29
N ILE A 250 10.80 -19.30 43.92
CA ILE A 250 10.30 -19.94 42.69
C ILE A 250 10.50 -19.13 41.42
N GLY A 251 10.69 -17.81 41.53
CA GLY A 251 11.11 -16.92 40.45
C GLY A 251 12.58 -16.52 40.57
N PHE A 252 13.36 -17.19 41.42
CA PHE A 252 14.82 -17.02 41.55
C PHE A 252 15.35 -15.64 41.97
N GLU A 253 14.49 -14.65 42.23
CA GLU A 253 14.85 -13.26 42.54
C GLU A 253 15.77 -13.05 43.76
N LYS A 254 15.93 -14.04 44.65
CA LYS A 254 16.98 -14.02 45.70
C LYS A 254 18.39 -14.31 45.17
N GLY A 255 18.56 -14.55 43.87
CA GLY A 255 19.84 -14.82 43.22
C GLY A 255 20.48 -16.18 43.59
N ASN A 256 19.70 -17.13 44.11
CA ASN A 256 20.17 -18.46 44.51
C ASN A 256 19.04 -19.51 44.43
N LEU A 257 19.34 -20.79 44.65
CA LEU A 257 18.36 -21.90 44.60
C LEU A 257 17.71 -22.19 45.97
N SER A 258 17.55 -21.19 46.85
CA SER A 258 16.98 -21.42 48.19
C SER A 258 15.59 -22.04 48.13
N GLY A 259 15.43 -23.17 48.82
CA GLY A 259 14.18 -23.94 48.83
C GLY A 259 13.99 -24.85 47.62
N TRP A 260 15.04 -25.12 46.85
CA TRP A 260 15.06 -26.13 45.79
C TRP A 260 16.07 -27.24 46.13
N LYS A 261 15.76 -28.47 45.72
CA LYS A 261 16.66 -29.62 45.74
C LYS A 261 17.14 -29.89 44.32
N SER A 262 18.45 -29.81 44.10
CA SER A 262 19.08 -30.11 42.81
C SER A 262 19.75 -31.48 42.82
N ALA A 263 19.69 -32.17 41.70
CA ALA A 263 20.49 -33.34 41.36
C ALA A 263 21.04 -33.15 39.93
N GLY A 264 22.23 -33.69 39.67
CA GLY A 264 22.92 -33.48 38.38
C GLY A 264 23.74 -32.19 38.32
N ASP A 265 24.35 -31.92 37.17
CA ASP A 265 25.27 -30.81 36.95
C ASP A 265 24.67 -29.64 36.15
N ALA A 266 23.49 -29.80 35.52
CA ALA A 266 22.77 -28.74 34.81
C ALA A 266 22.48 -27.49 35.67
N TRP A 267 22.38 -27.67 36.98
CA TRP A 267 21.99 -26.60 37.91
C TRP A 267 23.17 -25.91 38.61
N LYS A 268 24.42 -26.28 38.30
CA LYS A 268 25.60 -25.64 38.88
C LYS A 268 25.73 -24.20 38.35
N GLY A 269 25.85 -23.24 39.25
CA GLY A 269 25.99 -21.82 38.89
C GLY A 269 24.67 -21.11 38.57
N GLN A 270 23.51 -21.75 38.82
CA GLN A 270 22.18 -21.14 38.69
C GLN A 270 21.76 -20.39 39.96
N PRO A 271 20.85 -19.40 39.88
CA PRO A 271 20.22 -18.85 38.66
C PRO A 271 21.13 -17.85 37.92
N VAL A 272 20.80 -17.59 36.66
CA VAL A 272 21.50 -16.63 35.78
C VAL A 272 20.96 -15.22 36.02
N LYS A 273 21.84 -14.21 36.01
CA LYS A 273 21.47 -12.80 36.16
C LYS A 273 21.40 -12.09 34.81
N GLY A 274 20.27 -11.45 34.52
CA GLY A 274 20.05 -10.66 33.30
C GLY A 274 19.96 -11.49 32.02
N ASP A 275 19.82 -10.81 30.87
CA ASP A 275 19.60 -11.49 29.59
C ASP A 275 20.91 -11.91 28.93
N THR A 276 21.39 -13.12 29.25
CA THR A 276 22.61 -13.69 28.67
C THR A 276 22.40 -14.28 27.27
N VAL A 277 21.15 -14.56 26.88
CA VAL A 277 20.79 -15.11 25.56
C VAL A 277 21.03 -14.07 24.45
N ALA A 278 20.67 -12.81 24.70
CA ALA A 278 20.80 -11.72 23.72
C ALA A 278 22.24 -11.59 23.19
N ALA A 279 23.23 -11.76 24.07
CA ALA A 279 24.64 -11.71 23.70
C ALA A 279 25.08 -12.82 22.72
N ARG A 280 24.32 -13.92 22.62
CA ARG A 280 24.59 -15.04 21.70
C ARG A 280 23.87 -14.91 20.35
N GLY A 281 23.04 -13.88 20.15
CA GLY A 281 22.30 -13.64 18.91
C GLY A 281 21.22 -14.68 18.60
N ARG A 282 20.79 -15.48 19.60
CA ARG A 282 19.78 -16.55 19.47
C ARG A 282 18.40 -16.18 20.02
N GLY A 283 18.14 -14.90 20.26
CA GLY A 283 16.91 -14.40 20.86
C GLY A 283 17.20 -13.60 22.13
N SER A 284 16.28 -13.65 23.08
CA SER A 284 16.35 -13.02 24.39
C SER A 284 15.65 -13.95 25.37
N SER A 285 16.16 -14.11 26.59
CA SER A 285 15.56 -15.01 27.59
C SER A 285 14.10 -14.67 27.93
N GLN A 286 13.66 -13.41 27.77
CA GLN A 286 12.32 -12.93 28.15
C GLN A 286 11.98 -13.16 29.64
N HIS A 287 12.99 -13.32 30.49
CA HIS A 287 12.84 -13.48 31.94
C HIS A 287 12.15 -12.26 32.56
N GLN A 288 11.57 -12.45 33.74
CA GLN A 288 11.00 -11.38 34.56
C GLN A 288 11.85 -11.19 35.81
N GLY A 289 12.09 -9.95 36.19
CA GLY A 289 12.97 -9.65 37.32
C GLY A 289 14.44 -9.70 36.93
N GLY A 290 15.31 -9.99 37.90
CA GLY A 290 16.76 -9.97 37.71
C GLY A 290 17.37 -11.33 37.43
N PHE A 291 16.66 -12.44 37.71
CA PHE A 291 17.21 -13.78 37.70
C PHE A 291 16.28 -14.80 37.03
N TRP A 292 16.85 -15.88 36.48
CA TRP A 292 16.10 -16.96 35.83
C TRP A 292 16.91 -18.26 35.76
N LEU A 293 16.27 -19.39 35.43
CA LEU A 293 16.97 -20.64 35.12
C LEU A 293 17.21 -20.77 33.62
N GLY A 294 18.47 -20.90 33.23
CA GLY A 294 18.85 -21.21 31.84
C GLY A 294 19.83 -22.38 31.78
N GLY A 295 19.35 -23.60 31.48
CA GLY A 295 20.15 -24.83 31.58
C GLY A 295 21.48 -24.81 30.80
N TYR A 296 21.51 -24.10 29.67
CA TYR A 296 22.72 -23.93 28.86
C TYR A 296 23.72 -22.91 29.43
N GLU A 297 23.24 -21.90 30.17
CA GLU A 297 23.96 -20.64 30.34
C GLU A 297 25.23 -20.72 31.20
N PRO A 298 25.25 -21.39 32.38
CA PRO A 298 26.45 -21.42 33.22
C PRO A 298 27.61 -22.20 32.60
N SER A 299 27.31 -23.29 31.89
CA SER A 299 28.29 -24.22 31.33
C SER A 299 28.56 -23.99 29.84
N LYS A 300 27.70 -23.23 29.16
CA LYS A 300 27.70 -22.98 27.70
C LYS A 300 27.71 -24.27 26.88
N THR A 301 27.04 -25.31 27.36
CA THR A 301 26.94 -26.61 26.70
C THR A 301 25.61 -27.29 27.02
N ASP A 302 25.09 -28.06 26.05
CA ASP A 302 23.91 -28.92 26.20
C ASP A 302 24.30 -30.34 26.70
N ALA A 303 25.42 -30.47 27.41
CA ALA A 303 25.92 -31.75 27.92
C ALA A 303 25.55 -32.02 29.38
N ALA A 304 25.16 -30.96 30.11
CA ALA A 304 24.82 -31.05 31.52
C ALA A 304 23.38 -31.56 31.66
N THR A 305 23.13 -32.38 32.67
CA THR A 305 21.80 -32.95 32.94
C THR A 305 21.47 -32.84 34.42
N GLY A 306 20.20 -32.90 34.78
CA GLY A 306 19.77 -32.89 36.17
C GLY A 306 18.29 -32.70 36.37
N VAL A 307 17.89 -32.78 37.63
CA VAL A 307 16.52 -32.51 38.09
C VAL A 307 16.55 -31.49 39.23
N LEU A 308 15.70 -30.48 39.14
CA LEU A 308 15.53 -29.43 40.14
C LEU A 308 14.10 -29.45 40.68
N THR A 309 13.92 -29.65 41.98
CA THR A 309 12.59 -29.82 42.60
C THR A 309 12.37 -28.81 43.73
N SER A 310 11.27 -28.06 43.70
CA SER A 310 10.97 -27.03 44.70
C SER A 310 10.55 -27.63 46.05
N ALA A 311 10.63 -26.85 47.12
CA ALA A 311 9.91 -27.15 48.35
C ALA A 311 8.39 -27.06 48.11
N PRO A 312 7.56 -27.82 48.85
CA PRO A 312 6.11 -27.79 48.68
C PRO A 312 5.48 -26.46 49.11
N PHE A 313 4.51 -25.97 48.35
CA PHE A 313 3.73 -24.75 48.67
C PHE A 313 2.26 -24.90 48.31
N THR A 314 1.39 -24.04 48.84
CA THR A 314 -0.07 -24.24 48.77
C THR A 314 -0.67 -23.67 47.49
N VAL A 315 -1.56 -24.43 46.84
CA VAL A 315 -2.39 -23.91 45.75
C VAL A 315 -3.46 -23.00 46.35
N THR A 316 -3.35 -21.69 46.10
CA THR A 316 -4.29 -20.71 46.71
C THR A 316 -5.32 -20.17 45.72
N HIS A 317 -5.11 -20.38 44.42
CA HIS A 317 -5.90 -19.78 43.36
C HIS A 317 -6.21 -20.80 42.26
N PRO A 318 -7.32 -20.61 41.52
CA PRO A 318 -7.76 -21.54 40.48
C PRO A 318 -6.84 -21.61 39.25
N TRP A 319 -5.96 -20.63 39.03
CA TRP A 319 -5.06 -20.62 37.87
C TRP A 319 -3.63 -20.33 38.29
N ALA A 320 -2.66 -20.92 37.58
CA ALA A 320 -1.24 -20.58 37.67
C ALA A 320 -0.63 -20.28 36.31
N SER A 321 0.47 -19.53 36.28
CA SER A 321 1.31 -19.39 35.10
C SER A 321 2.79 -19.33 35.42
N PHE A 322 3.63 -19.66 34.44
CA PHE A 322 5.10 -19.56 34.52
C PHE A 322 5.72 -19.49 33.13
N LEU A 323 6.98 -19.08 33.02
CA LEU A 323 7.75 -19.01 31.80
C LEU A 323 8.50 -20.33 31.54
N VAL A 324 8.49 -20.80 30.28
CA VAL A 324 9.28 -21.97 29.85
C VAL A 324 9.92 -21.73 28.47
N GLY A 325 11.17 -22.15 28.30
CA GLY A 325 11.92 -22.14 27.04
C GLY A 325 12.83 -23.37 26.92
N GLY A 326 13.73 -23.38 25.97
CA GLY A 326 14.66 -24.49 25.70
C GLY A 326 14.11 -25.51 24.69
N GLY A 327 14.62 -26.74 24.75
CA GLY A 327 14.32 -27.81 23.79
C GLY A 327 12.94 -28.45 23.94
N ASP A 328 12.47 -29.11 22.87
CA ASP A 328 11.17 -29.80 22.82
C ASP A 328 11.25 -31.33 23.10
N HIS A 329 12.42 -31.82 23.47
CA HIS A 329 12.67 -33.24 23.76
C HIS A 329 11.86 -33.75 24.95
N PHE A 330 11.52 -35.05 24.96
CA PHE A 330 10.70 -35.65 26.03
C PHE A 330 11.35 -35.62 27.41
N GLY A 331 12.69 -35.68 27.49
CA GLY A 331 13.44 -35.57 28.74
C GLY A 331 13.65 -34.14 29.23
N LEU A 332 13.04 -33.14 28.60
CA LEU A 332 13.13 -31.73 28.97
C LEU A 332 11.74 -31.21 29.34
N HIS A 333 11.41 -31.13 30.62
CA HIS A 333 10.07 -30.73 31.03
C HIS A 333 9.99 -30.04 32.39
N VAL A 334 8.93 -29.26 32.57
CA VAL A 334 8.48 -28.69 33.84
C VAL A 334 7.19 -29.39 34.25
N ASP A 335 7.21 -30.07 35.38
CA ASP A 335 6.06 -30.74 35.98
C ASP A 335 5.53 -29.97 37.19
N LEU A 336 4.20 -29.97 37.32
CA LEU A 336 3.51 -29.66 38.55
C LEU A 336 3.02 -30.96 39.20
N LEU A 337 3.45 -31.20 40.44
CA LEU A 337 3.09 -32.36 41.26
C LEU A 337 2.25 -31.88 42.44
N VAL A 338 1.17 -32.58 42.78
CA VAL A 338 0.25 -32.20 43.88
C VAL A 338 0.11 -33.35 44.87
N ASP A 339 0.03 -33.03 46.16
CA ASP A 339 -0.18 -33.94 47.29
C ASP A 339 0.81 -35.13 47.34
N GLY A 340 2.06 -34.90 46.91
CA GLY A 340 3.10 -35.94 46.91
C GLY A 340 2.94 -37.01 45.83
N SER A 341 2.03 -36.82 44.87
CA SER A 341 1.89 -37.68 43.70
C SER A 341 3.19 -37.75 42.88
N SER A 342 3.57 -38.94 42.44
CA SER A 342 4.63 -39.15 41.46
C SER A 342 4.21 -38.82 40.02
N LYS A 343 2.89 -38.78 39.76
CA LYS A 343 2.31 -38.39 38.47
C LYS A 343 2.04 -36.89 38.45
N SER A 344 2.49 -36.22 37.39
CA SER A 344 2.24 -34.80 37.19
C SER A 344 0.79 -34.51 36.86
N VAL A 345 0.25 -33.45 37.47
CA VAL A 345 -1.07 -32.90 37.13
C VAL A 345 -0.98 -32.00 35.90
N PHE A 346 0.23 -31.51 35.60
CA PHE A 346 0.55 -30.74 34.41
C PHE A 346 2.04 -30.93 34.06
N SER A 347 2.35 -31.03 32.78
CA SER A 347 3.73 -31.15 32.27
C SER A 347 3.87 -30.34 30.98
N VAL A 348 4.95 -29.59 30.82
CA VAL A 348 5.21 -28.78 29.63
C VAL A 348 6.69 -28.74 29.27
N ARG A 349 6.97 -28.59 27.98
CA ARG A 349 8.32 -28.57 27.40
C ARG A 349 8.60 -27.23 26.70
N GLY A 350 9.87 -27.03 26.36
CA GLY A 350 10.31 -25.97 25.46
C GLY A 350 9.85 -26.21 24.01
N GLN A 351 10.28 -25.35 23.10
CA GLN A 351 9.89 -25.37 21.67
C GLN A 351 11.10 -25.13 20.75
N ASN A 352 12.28 -25.59 21.16
CA ASN A 352 13.55 -25.27 20.51
C ASN A 352 13.71 -23.74 20.36
N SER A 353 13.47 -23.02 21.45
CA SER A 353 13.56 -21.56 21.52
C SER A 353 14.10 -21.08 22.86
N GLU A 354 15.06 -20.15 22.82
CA GLU A 354 15.60 -19.51 24.02
C GLU A 354 14.61 -18.51 24.63
N ASN A 355 13.70 -17.97 23.81
CA ASN A 355 12.67 -17.05 24.28
C ASN A 355 11.66 -17.82 25.12
N MET A 356 11.66 -17.58 26.43
CA MET A 356 10.68 -18.22 27.31
C MET A 356 9.28 -17.68 27.04
N ARG A 357 8.30 -18.57 26.97
CA ARG A 357 6.88 -18.24 26.78
C ARG A 357 6.09 -18.50 28.06
N ARG A 358 5.06 -17.71 28.30
CA ARG A 358 4.15 -17.95 29.43
C ARG A 358 3.23 -19.13 29.16
N VAL A 359 3.19 -20.05 30.09
CA VAL A 359 2.30 -21.20 30.16
C VAL A 359 1.25 -20.91 31.21
N SER A 360 -0.01 -21.24 30.94
CA SER A 360 -1.12 -21.12 31.89
C SER A 360 -1.68 -22.50 32.22
N VAL A 361 -2.05 -22.72 33.48
CA VAL A 361 -2.54 -24.01 34.00
C VAL A 361 -3.78 -23.78 34.87
N ASP A 362 -4.83 -24.56 34.62
CA ASP A 362 -6.00 -24.64 35.49
C ASP A 362 -5.70 -25.55 36.69
N LEU A 363 -5.75 -24.98 37.89
CA LEU A 363 -5.54 -25.65 39.17
C LEU A 363 -6.78 -25.59 40.08
N SER A 364 -7.95 -25.24 39.53
CA SER A 364 -9.22 -25.13 40.26
C SER A 364 -9.52 -26.35 41.13
N LYS A 365 -9.19 -27.56 40.64
CA LYS A 365 -9.39 -28.83 41.34
C LYS A 365 -8.44 -29.07 42.52
N TYR A 366 -7.37 -28.29 42.62
CA TYR A 366 -6.28 -28.51 43.57
C TYR A 366 -6.15 -27.40 44.61
N ILE A 367 -7.09 -26.46 44.67
CA ILE A 367 -7.09 -25.37 45.67
C ILE A 367 -7.03 -25.96 47.09
N GLY A 368 -6.13 -25.43 47.91
CA GLY A 368 -5.84 -25.88 49.28
C GLY A 368 -4.85 -27.04 49.38
N LYS A 369 -4.44 -27.66 48.27
CA LYS A 369 -3.47 -28.76 48.26
C LYS A 369 -2.02 -28.27 48.23
N LYS A 370 -1.06 -29.13 48.60
CA LYS A 370 0.38 -28.82 48.49
C LYS A 370 0.90 -29.23 47.12
N MET A 371 1.59 -28.34 46.44
CA MET A 371 2.22 -28.60 45.14
C MET A 371 3.73 -28.44 45.19
N VAL A 372 4.41 -29.07 44.24
CA VAL A 372 5.84 -28.96 43.98
C VAL A 372 6.05 -28.75 42.48
N ILE A 373 7.05 -27.93 42.13
CA ILE A 373 7.52 -27.76 40.76
C ILE A 373 8.76 -28.61 40.57
N ARG A 374 8.78 -29.43 39.52
CA ARG A 374 9.96 -30.21 39.13
C ARG A 374 10.37 -29.80 37.72
N ILE A 375 11.65 -29.49 37.55
CA ILE A 375 12.27 -29.13 36.28
C ILE A 375 13.28 -30.22 35.96
N THR A 376 13.11 -30.86 34.81
CA THR A 376 13.90 -32.02 34.38
C THR A 376 14.66 -31.67 33.11
N ASP A 377 15.95 -31.97 33.12
CA ASP A 377 16.87 -31.82 32.00
C ASP A 377 17.69 -33.11 31.85
N GLU A 378 17.26 -34.03 30.98
CA GLU A 378 17.89 -35.35 30.82
C GLU A 378 18.49 -35.58 29.43
N VAL A 379 18.54 -34.56 28.59
CA VAL A 379 18.86 -34.71 27.17
C VAL A 379 20.18 -34.05 26.85
N THR A 380 21.12 -34.84 26.32
CA THR A 380 22.40 -34.32 25.81
C THR A 380 22.33 -34.11 24.30
N GLY A 381 22.82 -32.97 23.79
CA GLY A 381 22.89 -32.68 22.35
C GLY A 381 22.16 -31.39 21.96
N GLY A 382 21.98 -31.11 20.67
CA GLY A 382 21.38 -29.83 20.24
C GLY A 382 20.01 -29.58 20.87
N TRP A 383 19.85 -28.42 21.53
CA TRP A 383 18.67 -28.07 22.32
C TRP A 383 18.46 -28.96 23.55
N GLY A 384 19.50 -29.60 24.06
CA GLY A 384 19.52 -30.37 25.30
C GLY A 384 19.60 -29.49 26.54
N HIS A 385 18.65 -28.55 26.67
CA HIS A 385 18.50 -27.73 27.88
C HIS A 385 17.06 -27.22 28.05
N ILE A 386 16.68 -26.89 29.28
CA ILE A 386 15.40 -26.23 29.60
C ILE A 386 15.59 -24.89 30.33
N ASN A 387 14.73 -23.92 30.00
CA ASN A 387 14.69 -22.60 30.62
C ASN A 387 13.38 -22.41 31.40
N TYR A 388 13.43 -21.77 32.57
CA TYR A 388 12.25 -21.60 33.44
C TYR A 388 12.30 -20.33 34.30
N ASP A 389 11.15 -19.67 34.47
CA ASP A 389 11.03 -18.47 35.33
C ASP A 389 9.57 -18.11 35.73
N ASP A 390 9.42 -17.15 36.65
CA ASP A 390 8.22 -16.35 36.95
C ASP A 390 6.89 -17.10 37.17
N PHE A 391 6.85 -17.99 38.18
CA PHE A 391 5.62 -18.64 38.61
C PHE A 391 4.66 -17.71 39.37
N ARG A 392 3.38 -17.69 38.98
CA ARG A 392 2.32 -16.80 39.48
C ARG A 392 0.99 -17.53 39.64
N PHE A 393 0.17 -17.11 40.61
CA PHE A 393 -1.22 -17.51 40.79
C PHE A 393 -2.21 -16.43 40.31
N HIS A 394 -3.40 -16.83 39.84
CA HIS A 394 -4.41 -15.95 39.26
C HIS A 394 -5.84 -16.36 39.62
N HIS A 395 -6.72 -15.39 39.84
CA HIS A 395 -8.17 -15.63 40.03
C HIS A 395 -8.89 -16.05 38.74
N HIS A 396 -8.41 -15.55 37.60
CA HIS A 396 -8.90 -15.83 36.25
C HIS A 396 -7.74 -16.34 35.39
N PRO A 397 -7.97 -17.12 34.31
CA PRO A 397 -6.89 -17.54 33.44
C PRO A 397 -6.10 -16.33 32.94
N PRO A 398 -4.77 -16.27 33.14
CA PRO A 398 -3.97 -15.17 32.64
C PRO A 398 -4.10 -15.10 31.12
N VAL A 399 -4.38 -13.90 30.60
CA VAL A 399 -4.49 -13.67 29.17
C VAL A 399 -3.09 -13.80 28.57
N THR A 400 -2.73 -15.00 28.12
CA THR A 400 -1.58 -15.18 27.23
C THR A 400 -2.01 -14.67 25.87
N ARG A 401 -1.66 -13.41 25.59
CA ARG A 401 -1.88 -12.81 24.27
C ARG A 401 -1.10 -13.63 23.24
N ASP A 402 -1.74 -13.97 22.12
CA ASP A 402 -1.10 -14.74 21.05
C ASP A 402 0.23 -14.09 20.64
N ALA A 403 1.24 -14.91 20.34
CA ALA A 403 2.55 -14.41 19.92
C ALA A 403 2.47 -13.50 18.68
N ARG A 404 1.47 -13.69 17.80
CA ARG A 404 1.16 -12.78 16.69
C ARG A 404 0.75 -11.39 17.17
N LEU A 405 -0.11 -11.31 18.20
CA LEU A 405 -0.62 -10.06 18.76
C LEU A 405 0.45 -9.26 19.51
N THR A 406 1.55 -9.89 19.93
CA THR A 406 2.68 -9.21 20.54
C THR A 406 3.83 -8.99 19.55
N GLY A 407 3.98 -9.86 18.55
CA GLY A 407 5.05 -9.81 17.56
C GLY A 407 4.76 -8.91 16.36
N SER A 408 3.48 -8.70 16.00
CA SER A 408 3.10 -7.84 14.88
C SER A 408 2.62 -6.46 15.34
N PRO A 409 3.31 -5.37 14.95
CA PRO A 409 2.91 -4.00 15.29
C PRO A 409 1.57 -3.57 14.68
N LEU A 410 1.11 -4.29 13.65
CA LEU A 410 -0.20 -4.06 13.03
C LEU A 410 -1.36 -4.50 13.93
N LEU A 411 -1.12 -5.48 14.82
CA LEU A 411 -2.14 -6.13 15.63
C LEU A 411 -2.16 -5.66 17.09
N TRP A 412 -1.19 -4.84 17.52
CA TRP A 412 -1.05 -4.40 18.91
C TRP A 412 -2.27 -3.67 19.48
N HIS A 413 -3.05 -3.03 18.62
CA HIS A 413 -4.25 -2.27 18.98
C HIS A 413 -5.52 -3.13 19.10
N LEU A 414 -5.46 -4.42 18.75
CA LEU A 414 -6.60 -5.33 18.81
C LEU A 414 -6.85 -5.80 20.24
N GLN A 415 -8.10 -5.92 20.63
CA GLN A 415 -8.54 -6.49 21.91
C GLN A 415 -9.44 -7.69 21.65
N LYS A 416 -9.65 -8.55 22.65
CA LYS A 416 -10.59 -9.65 22.51
C LYS A 416 -11.97 -9.15 22.13
N ASN A 417 -12.63 -9.87 21.21
CA ASN A 417 -13.97 -9.57 20.76
C ASN A 417 -14.91 -9.40 21.97
N PRO A 418 -15.65 -8.29 22.11
CA PRO A 418 -16.51 -8.08 23.28
C PRO A 418 -17.65 -9.10 23.38
N ASN A 419 -18.05 -9.75 22.28
CA ASN A 419 -19.09 -10.78 22.29
C ASN A 419 -18.57 -12.14 22.77
N GLN A 420 -18.35 -12.26 24.08
CA GLN A 420 -17.92 -13.51 24.72
C GLN A 420 -19.05 -14.54 24.92
N LYS A 421 -20.29 -14.21 24.52
CA LYS A 421 -21.45 -15.10 24.58
C LYS A 421 -21.76 -15.78 23.24
N ASP A 422 -21.01 -15.45 22.19
CA ASP A 422 -21.20 -16.05 20.86
C ASP A 422 -21.11 -17.58 20.94
N PRO A 423 -21.93 -18.36 20.20
CA PRO A 423 -21.86 -19.82 20.22
C PRO A 423 -20.51 -20.37 19.74
N LEU A 424 -19.80 -19.69 18.85
CA LEU A 424 -18.56 -20.19 18.27
C LEU A 424 -17.31 -19.77 19.06
N ALA A 425 -16.47 -20.75 19.39
CA ALA A 425 -15.18 -20.50 20.05
C ALA A 425 -14.27 -19.59 19.22
N THR A 426 -14.31 -19.74 17.89
CA THR A 426 -13.60 -18.89 16.93
C THR A 426 -13.98 -17.43 17.11
N VAL A 427 -15.27 -17.10 17.15
CA VAL A 427 -15.76 -15.72 17.29
C VAL A 427 -15.40 -15.14 18.66
N ARG A 428 -15.55 -15.92 19.74
CA ARG A 428 -15.10 -15.49 21.09
C ARG A 428 -13.59 -15.26 21.14
N GLY A 429 -12.84 -16.04 20.36
CA GLY A 429 -11.37 -16.01 20.29
C GLY A 429 -10.79 -14.93 19.40
N MET A 430 -11.58 -14.30 18.52
CA MET A 430 -11.13 -13.21 17.64
C MET A 430 -10.69 -11.98 18.45
N ASP A 431 -9.72 -11.26 17.89
CA ASP A 431 -9.28 -9.96 18.38
C ASP A 431 -9.61 -8.88 17.34
N VAL A 432 -10.26 -7.80 17.80
CA VAL A 432 -10.79 -6.69 16.98
C VAL A 432 -10.49 -5.33 17.64
N PRO A 433 -10.52 -4.21 16.89
CA PRO A 433 -10.30 -2.89 17.48
C PRO A 433 -11.38 -2.51 18.48
N VAL A 434 -11.07 -1.57 19.37
CA VAL A 434 -12.04 -0.98 20.30
C VAL A 434 -13.25 -0.45 19.54
N GLY A 435 -14.46 -0.71 20.07
CA GLY A 435 -15.73 -0.30 19.48
C GLY A 435 -16.31 -1.29 18.45
N PHE A 436 -15.52 -2.25 17.97
CA PHE A 436 -16.01 -3.32 17.10
C PHE A 436 -16.49 -4.54 17.89
N GLU A 437 -17.47 -5.22 17.31
CA GLU A 437 -17.98 -6.51 17.77
C GLU A 437 -18.13 -7.44 16.57
N VAL A 438 -17.77 -8.72 16.75
CA VAL A 438 -18.00 -9.77 15.76
C VAL A 438 -19.04 -10.75 16.29
N THR A 439 -20.02 -11.09 15.47
CA THR A 439 -21.10 -12.03 15.78
C THR A 439 -21.23 -13.10 14.70
N THR A 440 -21.57 -14.32 15.09
CA THR A 440 -21.96 -15.37 14.15
C THR A 440 -23.28 -15.00 13.44
N VAL A 441 -23.29 -15.12 12.10
CA VAL A 441 -24.50 -14.97 11.26
C VAL A 441 -25.03 -16.34 10.87
N ALA A 442 -24.15 -17.21 10.40
CA ALA A 442 -24.46 -18.60 10.09
C ALA A 442 -23.23 -19.46 10.33
N SER A 443 -23.45 -20.72 10.73
CA SER A 443 -22.36 -21.67 10.96
C SER A 443 -22.80 -23.09 10.63
N GLU A 444 -21.86 -24.02 10.64
CA GLU A 444 -22.18 -25.43 10.58
C GLU A 444 -23.19 -25.88 11.65
N PRO A 445 -24.10 -26.83 11.34
CA PRO A 445 -24.27 -27.53 10.05
C PRO A 445 -25.10 -26.77 9.01
N ASP A 446 -25.62 -25.58 9.33
CA ASP A 446 -26.55 -24.83 8.47
C ASP A 446 -25.87 -24.20 7.25
N ILE A 447 -24.56 -24.04 7.27
CA ILE A 447 -23.78 -23.65 6.10
C ILE A 447 -22.48 -24.43 6.04
N ARG A 448 -22.00 -24.71 4.82
CA ARG A 448 -20.79 -25.50 4.59
C ARG A 448 -19.95 -24.90 3.45
N GLN A 449 -18.66 -24.73 3.72
CA GLN A 449 -17.65 -24.31 2.73
C GLN A 449 -18.07 -23.09 1.89
N PRO A 450 -18.46 -21.97 2.52
CA PRO A 450 -18.92 -20.78 1.79
C PRO A 450 -17.74 -20.14 1.04
N ILE A 451 -17.70 -20.28 -0.30
CA ILE A 451 -16.62 -19.72 -1.13
C ILE A 451 -16.87 -18.27 -1.53
N SER A 452 -18.15 -17.90 -1.65
CA SER A 452 -18.58 -16.59 -2.10
C SER A 452 -20.00 -16.31 -1.65
N PHE A 453 -20.34 -15.04 -1.44
CA PHE A 453 -21.70 -14.61 -1.08
C PHE A 453 -22.01 -13.24 -1.70
N ASN A 454 -23.30 -12.94 -1.87
CA ASN A 454 -23.80 -11.66 -2.36
C ASN A 454 -25.08 -11.27 -1.63
N PHE A 455 -25.29 -9.96 -1.45
CA PHE A 455 -26.57 -9.42 -1.02
C PHE A 455 -27.48 -9.19 -2.23
N ASP A 456 -28.77 -9.53 -2.11
CA ASP A 456 -29.79 -9.14 -3.09
C ASP A 456 -30.52 -7.85 -2.67
N ALA A 457 -31.40 -7.35 -3.53
CA ALA A 457 -32.18 -6.13 -3.30
C ALA A 457 -33.18 -6.21 -2.13
N LYS A 458 -33.37 -7.39 -1.53
CA LYS A 458 -34.17 -7.63 -0.31
C LYS A 458 -33.31 -7.74 0.96
N GLY A 459 -32.00 -7.47 0.84
CA GLY A 459 -31.07 -7.57 1.96
C GLY A 459 -30.71 -9.00 2.37
N ARG A 460 -31.10 -10.01 1.59
CA ARG A 460 -30.81 -11.43 1.88
C ARG A 460 -29.40 -11.79 1.46
N ILE A 461 -28.78 -12.74 2.16
CA ILE A 461 -27.44 -13.24 1.84
C ILE A 461 -27.58 -14.51 1.00
N TRP A 462 -27.17 -14.45 -0.25
CA TRP A 462 -27.01 -15.63 -1.09
C TRP A 462 -25.60 -16.17 -0.92
N VAL A 463 -25.42 -17.48 -0.84
CA VAL A 463 -24.11 -18.11 -0.59
C VAL A 463 -23.88 -19.28 -1.53
N ALA A 464 -22.68 -19.35 -2.12
CA ALA A 464 -22.20 -20.52 -2.83
C ALA A 464 -21.44 -21.45 -1.88
N GLU A 465 -21.93 -22.67 -1.72
CA GLU A 465 -21.27 -23.75 -0.98
C GLU A 465 -20.46 -24.62 -1.95
N ALA A 466 -19.14 -24.59 -1.83
CA ALA A 466 -18.21 -25.27 -2.75
C ALA A 466 -17.74 -26.63 -2.18
N LEU A 467 -18.65 -27.60 -2.15
CA LEU A 467 -18.42 -28.94 -1.60
C LEU A 467 -17.58 -29.85 -2.50
N ALA A 468 -17.62 -29.64 -3.81
CA ALA A 468 -16.87 -30.37 -4.84
C ALA A 468 -15.41 -29.93 -4.93
N TYR A 469 -15.08 -28.70 -4.53
CA TYR A 469 -13.70 -28.21 -4.53
C TYR A 469 -12.77 -29.16 -3.77
N PRO A 470 -11.48 -29.36 -4.17
CA PRO A 470 -10.81 -28.81 -5.34
C PRO A 470 -10.99 -29.64 -6.62
N ARG A 471 -11.85 -30.67 -6.62
CA ARG A 471 -11.95 -31.62 -7.75
C ARG A 471 -13.35 -31.62 -8.34
N ARG A 472 -13.44 -31.18 -9.60
CA ARG A 472 -14.68 -31.30 -10.37
C ARG A 472 -15.17 -32.75 -10.36
N GLN A 473 -16.45 -32.95 -10.06
CA GLN A 473 -17.09 -34.26 -10.04
C GLN A 473 -17.44 -34.71 -11.46
N ALA A 474 -17.74 -36.01 -11.62
CA ALA A 474 -18.33 -36.53 -12.85
C ALA A 474 -19.65 -35.81 -13.17
N GLU A 475 -20.02 -35.76 -14.45
CA GLU A 475 -21.25 -35.10 -14.88
C GLU A 475 -22.48 -35.71 -14.18
N GLY A 476 -23.41 -34.86 -13.73
CA GLY A 476 -24.55 -35.27 -12.92
C GLY A 476 -24.23 -35.69 -11.47
N LYS A 477 -22.97 -35.59 -11.03
CA LYS A 477 -22.53 -35.85 -9.64
C LYS A 477 -22.05 -34.60 -8.92
N GLY A 478 -22.46 -33.42 -9.38
CA GLY A 478 -22.19 -32.15 -8.70
C GLY A 478 -22.68 -32.18 -7.25
N GLN A 479 -21.97 -31.49 -6.36
CA GLN A 479 -22.26 -31.44 -4.93
C GLN A 479 -22.48 -30.00 -4.43
N ASP A 480 -22.12 -29.00 -5.23
CA ASP A 480 -22.18 -27.60 -4.84
C ASP A 480 -23.62 -27.10 -4.85
N ARG A 481 -23.86 -26.06 -4.05
CA ARG A 481 -25.18 -25.47 -3.87
C ARG A 481 -25.12 -23.95 -3.84
N ILE A 482 -26.23 -23.33 -4.19
CA ILE A 482 -26.51 -21.93 -3.88
C ILE A 482 -27.66 -21.90 -2.89
N ILE A 483 -27.44 -21.28 -1.74
CA ILE A 483 -28.42 -21.12 -0.66
C ILE A 483 -28.73 -19.64 -0.41
N ILE A 484 -29.87 -19.38 0.23
CA ILE A 484 -30.32 -18.04 0.61
C ILE A 484 -30.53 -18.03 2.12
N LEU A 485 -29.94 -17.05 2.80
CA LEU A 485 -30.16 -16.73 4.20
C LEU A 485 -30.96 -15.44 4.28
N GLU A 486 -32.03 -15.44 5.07
CA GLU A 486 -33.00 -14.35 5.16
C GLU A 486 -33.28 -14.01 6.63
N ASP A 487 -33.10 -12.74 6.97
CA ASP A 487 -33.53 -12.11 8.22
C ASP A 487 -34.99 -11.67 8.07
N LYS A 488 -35.92 -12.58 8.37
CA LYS A 488 -37.33 -12.42 8.01
C LYS A 488 -38.02 -11.42 8.91
N ASP A 489 -37.66 -11.39 10.19
CA ASP A 489 -38.21 -10.43 11.14
C ASP A 489 -37.45 -9.09 11.13
N GLY A 490 -36.19 -9.04 10.70
CA GLY A 490 -35.36 -7.85 10.65
C GLY A 490 -34.56 -7.61 11.94
N ASN A 491 -34.29 -8.67 12.70
CA ASN A 491 -33.56 -8.62 13.98
C ASN A 491 -32.04 -8.85 13.82
N GLY A 492 -31.58 -9.18 12.61
CA GLY A 492 -30.20 -9.45 12.27
C GLY A 492 -29.72 -10.89 12.46
N SER A 493 -30.61 -11.86 12.68
CA SER A 493 -30.26 -13.27 12.98
C SER A 493 -30.27 -14.23 11.78
N PHE A 494 -30.78 -13.79 10.61
CA PHE A 494 -30.81 -14.58 9.36
C PHE A 494 -31.34 -16.02 9.54
N GLU A 495 -32.44 -16.14 10.27
CA GLU A 495 -33.01 -17.39 10.76
C GLU A 495 -33.64 -18.29 9.68
N THR A 496 -33.88 -17.76 8.48
CA THR A 496 -34.47 -18.52 7.37
C THR A 496 -33.40 -18.96 6.38
N LYS A 497 -33.40 -20.26 6.05
CA LYS A 497 -32.51 -20.85 5.04
C LYS A 497 -33.31 -21.53 3.92
N LYS A 498 -32.96 -21.24 2.67
CA LYS A 498 -33.51 -21.87 1.47
C LYS A 498 -32.39 -22.39 0.58
N VAL A 499 -32.61 -23.52 -0.10
CA VAL A 499 -31.74 -23.97 -1.20
C VAL A 499 -32.34 -23.45 -2.49
N PHE A 500 -31.59 -22.61 -3.21
CA PHE A 500 -31.99 -22.14 -4.54
C PHE A 500 -31.63 -23.18 -5.59
N ALA A 501 -30.36 -23.58 -5.67
CA ALA A 501 -29.89 -24.56 -6.64
C ALA A 501 -28.94 -25.56 -5.98
N GLU A 502 -28.99 -26.81 -6.45
CA GLU A 502 -28.17 -27.92 -5.99
C GLU A 502 -27.64 -28.75 -7.17
N ASN A 503 -26.78 -29.73 -6.87
CA ASN A 503 -26.08 -30.54 -7.86
C ASN A 503 -25.20 -29.71 -8.82
N LEU A 504 -24.74 -28.54 -8.36
CA LEU A 504 -23.78 -27.72 -9.08
C LEU A 504 -22.37 -28.31 -8.93
N ASN A 505 -21.42 -27.92 -9.78
CA ASN A 505 -20.12 -28.59 -9.84
C ASN A 505 -18.97 -27.60 -10.03
N LEU A 506 -18.12 -27.50 -9.00
CA LEU A 506 -16.96 -26.60 -8.94
C LEU A 506 -17.34 -25.12 -9.10
N VAL A 507 -18.33 -24.67 -8.32
CA VAL A 507 -18.72 -23.26 -8.24
C VAL A 507 -17.59 -22.43 -7.61
N SER A 508 -17.16 -21.39 -8.31
CA SER A 508 -16.08 -20.50 -7.88
C SER A 508 -16.53 -19.03 -7.71
N GLY A 509 -17.70 -18.67 -8.22
CA GLY A 509 -18.30 -17.34 -8.05
C GLY A 509 -19.68 -17.25 -8.68
N PHE A 510 -20.47 -16.26 -8.26
CA PHE A 510 -21.80 -16.00 -8.83
C PHE A 510 -22.22 -14.54 -8.64
N ALA A 511 -23.24 -14.10 -9.40
CA ALA A 511 -23.90 -12.81 -9.25
C ALA A 511 -25.41 -12.92 -9.50
N ILE A 512 -26.21 -12.13 -8.79
CA ILE A 512 -27.68 -12.13 -8.87
C ILE A 512 -28.13 -10.97 -9.75
N GLY A 513 -29.10 -11.22 -10.63
CA GLY A 513 -29.71 -10.18 -11.46
C GLY A 513 -30.33 -10.74 -12.73
N TYR A 514 -31.07 -9.88 -13.43
CA TYR A 514 -31.74 -10.20 -14.69
C TYR A 514 -32.72 -11.38 -14.58
N GLY A 515 -33.38 -11.52 -13.42
CA GLY A 515 -34.34 -12.60 -13.14
C GLY A 515 -33.67 -13.97 -13.01
N GLY A 516 -32.56 -14.05 -12.28
CA GLY A 516 -31.85 -15.30 -12.03
C GLY A 516 -30.44 -15.10 -11.45
N VAL A 517 -29.60 -16.11 -11.65
CA VAL A 517 -28.24 -16.16 -11.10
C VAL A 517 -27.22 -16.55 -12.17
N PHE A 518 -26.21 -15.70 -12.36
CA PHE A 518 -25.01 -16.01 -13.16
C PHE A 518 -24.02 -16.78 -12.31
N VAL A 519 -23.55 -17.94 -12.76
CA VAL A 519 -22.67 -18.83 -12.00
C VAL A 519 -21.43 -19.16 -12.82
N GLY A 520 -20.26 -18.89 -12.24
CA GLY A 520 -18.97 -19.35 -12.72
C GLY A 520 -18.67 -20.72 -12.14
N ALA A 521 -18.57 -21.72 -13.01
CA ALA A 521 -18.23 -23.08 -12.64
C ALA A 521 -17.53 -23.74 -13.83
N ALA A 522 -16.21 -23.60 -13.87
CA ALA A 522 -15.41 -24.01 -15.01
C ALA A 522 -15.70 -25.49 -15.41
N PRO A 523 -15.84 -25.81 -16.71
CA PRO A 523 -15.42 -24.99 -17.85
C PRO A 523 -16.47 -23.96 -18.34
N GLU A 524 -17.55 -23.73 -17.59
CA GLU A 524 -18.72 -22.95 -18.01
C GLU A 524 -18.92 -21.66 -17.19
N LEU A 525 -19.49 -20.65 -17.85
CA LEU A 525 -20.26 -19.58 -17.22
C LEU A 525 -21.71 -19.75 -17.67
N TYR A 526 -22.64 -19.96 -16.75
CA TYR A 526 -24.04 -20.20 -17.07
C TYR A 526 -24.99 -19.34 -16.24
N PHE A 527 -26.24 -19.28 -16.69
CA PHE A 527 -27.33 -18.57 -16.02
C PHE A 527 -28.41 -19.56 -15.57
N ILE A 528 -28.86 -19.42 -14.33
CA ILE A 528 -29.99 -20.17 -13.76
C ILE A 528 -31.17 -19.20 -13.67
N PRO A 529 -32.26 -19.40 -14.44
CA PRO A 529 -33.39 -18.48 -14.46
C PRO A 529 -34.26 -18.60 -13.20
N ASP A 530 -34.76 -17.47 -12.72
CA ASP A 530 -35.75 -17.26 -11.66
C ASP A 530 -36.53 -15.97 -11.99
N LYS A 531 -37.30 -16.05 -13.08
CA LYS A 531 -38.07 -14.94 -13.65
C LYS A 531 -39.31 -14.65 -12.81
N ASN A 532 -39.87 -15.66 -12.16
CA ASN A 532 -41.04 -15.50 -11.29
C ASN A 532 -40.67 -14.97 -9.88
N GLY A 533 -39.40 -15.03 -9.49
CA GLY A 533 -38.88 -14.53 -8.21
C GLY A 533 -39.32 -15.36 -7.01
N ASP A 534 -39.62 -16.65 -7.20
CA ASP A 534 -40.10 -17.56 -6.15
C ASP A 534 -38.97 -18.27 -5.37
N ASP A 535 -37.73 -17.84 -5.61
CA ASP A 535 -36.49 -18.41 -5.07
C ASP A 535 -36.25 -19.87 -5.53
N LYS A 536 -36.75 -20.26 -6.72
CA LYS A 536 -36.48 -21.56 -7.34
C LYS A 536 -36.07 -21.41 -8.81
N PRO A 537 -35.23 -22.34 -9.34
CA PRO A 537 -34.92 -22.37 -10.76
C PRO A 537 -36.18 -22.63 -11.59
N ASP A 538 -36.48 -21.72 -12.51
CA ASP A 538 -37.59 -21.86 -13.47
C ASP A 538 -37.32 -22.91 -14.56
N GLY A 539 -36.07 -23.38 -14.68
CA GLY A 539 -35.67 -24.31 -15.71
C GLY A 539 -34.20 -24.72 -15.61
N PRO A 540 -33.70 -25.47 -16.62
CA PRO A 540 -32.31 -25.89 -16.66
C PRO A 540 -31.35 -24.69 -16.80
N LYS A 541 -30.12 -24.87 -16.32
CA LYS A 541 -29.04 -23.89 -16.53
C LYS A 541 -28.82 -23.62 -18.02
N GLN A 542 -28.56 -22.36 -18.35
CA GLN A 542 -28.27 -21.89 -19.71
C GLN A 542 -26.79 -21.55 -19.83
N VAL A 543 -26.02 -22.34 -20.58
CA VAL A 543 -24.59 -22.07 -20.77
C VAL A 543 -24.42 -20.83 -21.65
N LEU A 544 -23.82 -19.78 -21.09
CA LEU A 544 -23.60 -18.51 -21.76
C LEU A 544 -22.21 -18.46 -22.41
N LEU A 545 -21.19 -18.94 -21.69
CA LEU A 545 -19.82 -19.09 -22.18
C LEU A 545 -19.25 -20.43 -21.74
N ASP A 546 -18.34 -20.99 -22.54
CA ASP A 546 -17.54 -22.18 -22.21
C ASP A 546 -16.06 -21.97 -22.57
N GLY A 547 -15.22 -22.95 -22.22
CA GLY A 547 -13.80 -22.97 -22.56
C GLY A 547 -12.87 -22.38 -21.49
N TRP A 548 -13.36 -22.23 -20.27
CA TRP A 548 -12.54 -21.98 -19.10
C TRP A 548 -11.71 -23.23 -18.75
N ASP A 549 -10.41 -23.05 -18.59
CA ASP A 549 -9.50 -24.14 -18.22
C ASP A 549 -9.63 -24.49 -16.72
N LEU A 550 -9.25 -25.72 -16.41
CA LEU A 550 -9.40 -26.39 -15.11
C LEU A 550 -8.08 -27.01 -14.62
N ALA A 551 -6.96 -26.72 -15.29
CA ALA A 551 -5.65 -27.24 -14.93
C ALA A 551 -5.26 -26.91 -13.48
N ASP A 552 -5.59 -25.69 -13.02
CA ASP A 552 -5.49 -25.27 -11.63
C ASP A 552 -6.85 -24.78 -11.11
N THR A 553 -7.52 -25.59 -10.30
CA THR A 553 -8.83 -25.26 -9.72
C THR A 553 -8.78 -24.13 -8.69
N HIS A 554 -7.59 -23.65 -8.29
CA HIS A 554 -7.41 -22.45 -7.47
C HIS A 554 -7.45 -21.15 -8.28
N GLU A 555 -7.46 -21.22 -9.61
CA GLU A 555 -7.27 -20.07 -10.49
C GLU A 555 -8.37 -19.96 -11.55
N THR A 556 -9.53 -20.56 -11.27
CA THR A 556 -10.72 -20.53 -12.12
C THR A 556 -11.47 -19.19 -11.98
N PRO A 557 -12.44 -18.89 -12.86
CA PRO A 557 -13.17 -17.63 -12.84
C PRO A 557 -13.83 -17.35 -11.48
N ASN A 558 -13.55 -16.21 -10.86
CA ASN A 558 -14.02 -15.91 -9.51
C ASN A 558 -14.29 -14.40 -9.29
N SER A 559 -14.67 -14.02 -8.07
CA SER A 559 -14.82 -12.62 -7.63
C SER A 559 -15.83 -11.77 -8.42
N PHE A 560 -17.05 -12.30 -8.60
CA PHE A 560 -18.05 -11.69 -9.48
C PHE A 560 -18.64 -10.41 -8.88
N ILE A 561 -18.64 -9.30 -9.65
CA ILE A 561 -19.27 -8.03 -9.28
C ILE A 561 -19.95 -7.38 -10.48
N TRP A 562 -21.01 -6.58 -10.23
CA TRP A 562 -21.60 -5.70 -11.24
C TRP A 562 -20.80 -4.40 -11.32
N GLY A 563 -20.39 -4.02 -12.53
CA GLY A 563 -19.69 -2.75 -12.77
C GLY A 563 -20.63 -1.56 -12.89
N ASN A 564 -20.07 -0.35 -12.75
CA ASN A 564 -20.80 0.90 -12.93
C ASN A 564 -21.33 1.09 -14.37
N ASP A 565 -20.81 0.35 -15.35
CA ASP A 565 -21.28 0.30 -16.73
C ASP A 565 -22.42 -0.73 -16.94
N GLY A 566 -22.74 -1.56 -15.93
CA GLY A 566 -23.74 -2.62 -16.02
C GLY A 566 -23.22 -3.96 -16.54
N TRP A 567 -21.91 -4.10 -16.78
CA TRP A 567 -21.31 -5.38 -17.13
C TRP A 567 -21.06 -6.23 -15.89
N LEU A 568 -21.06 -7.55 -16.04
CA LEU A 568 -20.61 -8.50 -15.02
C LEU A 568 -19.10 -8.67 -15.13
N TYR A 569 -18.37 -8.41 -14.06
CA TYR A 569 -16.90 -8.55 -14.00
C TYR A 569 -16.49 -9.78 -13.20
N GLY A 570 -15.33 -10.34 -13.53
CA GLY A 570 -14.68 -11.39 -12.73
C GLY A 570 -13.18 -11.49 -12.98
N CYS A 571 -12.50 -12.21 -12.10
CA CYS A 571 -11.07 -12.52 -12.17
C CYS A 571 -10.83 -13.88 -12.85
N HIS A 572 -9.63 -14.09 -13.40
CA HIS A 572 -9.13 -15.38 -13.89
C HIS A 572 -7.61 -15.45 -13.72
N GLY A 573 -7.05 -16.57 -13.24
CA GLY A 573 -5.63 -16.67 -12.87
C GLY A 573 -4.67 -17.09 -13.99
N VAL A 574 -3.37 -17.16 -13.66
CA VAL A 574 -2.22 -17.30 -14.57
C VAL A 574 -1.90 -18.72 -15.00
N PHE A 575 -2.31 -19.75 -14.26
CA PHE A 575 -1.99 -21.15 -14.56
C PHE A 575 -3.03 -21.86 -15.44
N ASN A 576 -4.17 -21.21 -15.70
CA ASN A 576 -5.24 -21.70 -16.55
C ASN A 576 -5.22 -21.02 -17.92
N LYS A 577 -5.11 -21.81 -18.99
CA LYS A 577 -5.09 -21.34 -20.38
C LYS A 577 -6.48 -21.46 -20.99
N SER A 578 -7.28 -20.41 -20.86
CA SER A 578 -8.69 -20.45 -21.27
C SER A 578 -8.89 -19.88 -22.67
N TRP A 579 -9.70 -20.54 -23.47
CA TRP A 579 -10.22 -20.03 -24.74
C TRP A 579 -11.72 -19.86 -24.57
N VAL A 580 -12.15 -18.65 -24.23
CA VAL A 580 -13.53 -18.39 -23.82
C VAL A 580 -14.35 -17.92 -25.00
N GLY A 581 -15.56 -18.47 -25.14
CA GLY A 581 -16.51 -18.06 -26.16
C GLY A 581 -17.91 -18.60 -25.87
N LYS A 582 -18.86 -18.27 -26.74
CA LYS A 582 -20.20 -18.89 -26.67
C LYS A 582 -20.08 -20.39 -26.99
N PRO A 583 -20.95 -21.24 -26.43
CA PRO A 583 -20.97 -22.66 -26.78
C PRO A 583 -20.96 -22.91 -28.29
N GLY A 584 -20.14 -23.84 -28.74
CA GLY A 584 -19.96 -24.15 -30.17
C GLY A 584 -19.04 -23.21 -30.95
N THR A 585 -18.48 -22.15 -30.34
CA THR A 585 -17.52 -21.27 -31.02
C THR A 585 -16.23 -22.04 -31.35
N PRO A 586 -15.71 -22.00 -32.59
CA PRO A 586 -14.42 -22.58 -32.96
C PRO A 586 -13.25 -21.96 -32.20
N LYS A 587 -12.20 -22.73 -31.88
CA LYS A 587 -11.11 -22.30 -30.98
C LYS A 587 -10.43 -21.00 -31.44
N GLU A 588 -10.23 -20.83 -32.74
CA GLU A 588 -9.61 -19.68 -33.38
C GLU A 588 -10.43 -18.39 -33.30
N LYS A 589 -11.74 -18.49 -33.01
CA LYS A 589 -12.64 -17.34 -32.80
C LYS A 589 -12.89 -17.04 -31.31
N ARG A 590 -12.29 -17.82 -30.41
CA ARG A 590 -12.43 -17.64 -28.95
C ARG A 590 -11.41 -16.63 -28.43
N THR A 591 -11.78 -15.96 -27.35
CA THR A 591 -10.91 -15.01 -26.67
C THR A 591 -9.98 -15.77 -25.73
N TYR A 592 -8.67 -15.66 -25.95
CA TYR A 592 -7.67 -16.25 -25.07
C TYR A 592 -7.49 -15.41 -23.81
N ILE A 593 -7.51 -16.04 -22.63
CA ILE A 593 -7.17 -15.41 -21.36
C ILE A 593 -6.31 -16.33 -20.50
N GLU A 594 -5.26 -15.74 -19.95
CA GLU A 594 -4.33 -16.33 -19.00
C GLU A 594 -3.85 -15.18 -18.11
N ALA A 595 -4.37 -15.12 -16.88
CA ALA A 595 -4.36 -13.97 -15.96
C ALA A 595 -5.09 -12.71 -16.47
N GLY A 596 -6.10 -12.25 -15.73
CA GLY A 596 -6.71 -10.95 -16.00
C GLY A 596 -8.06 -10.75 -15.32
N VAL A 597 -8.67 -9.63 -15.70
CA VAL A 597 -10.06 -9.30 -15.35
C VAL A 597 -10.86 -9.30 -16.64
N TRP A 598 -11.93 -10.07 -16.64
CA TRP A 598 -12.86 -10.19 -17.76
C TRP A 598 -14.18 -9.50 -17.43
N ARG A 599 -14.96 -9.19 -18.46
CA ARG A 599 -16.34 -8.72 -18.31
C ARG A 599 -17.28 -9.35 -19.32
N PHE A 600 -18.54 -9.53 -18.92
CA PHE A 600 -19.62 -10.08 -19.74
C PHE A 600 -20.84 -9.15 -19.70
N HIS A 601 -21.39 -8.82 -20.87
CA HIS A 601 -22.58 -7.96 -20.95
C HIS A 601 -23.86 -8.81 -20.87
N PRO A 602 -24.75 -8.58 -19.88
CA PRO A 602 -25.87 -9.48 -19.59
C PRO A 602 -26.96 -9.52 -20.68
N VAL A 603 -27.09 -8.47 -21.51
CA VAL A 603 -28.08 -8.42 -22.61
C VAL A 603 -27.51 -8.82 -23.96
N SER A 604 -26.43 -8.16 -24.43
CA SER A 604 -25.80 -8.48 -25.73
C SER A 604 -24.99 -9.79 -25.73
N HIS A 605 -24.70 -10.33 -24.55
CA HIS A 605 -23.81 -11.49 -24.35
C HIS A 605 -22.42 -11.29 -24.96
N ALA A 606 -21.94 -10.04 -25.00
CA ALA A 606 -20.57 -9.71 -25.36
C ALA A 606 -19.61 -10.12 -24.23
N PHE A 607 -18.44 -10.64 -24.59
CA PHE A 607 -17.38 -11.02 -23.66
C PHE A 607 -16.09 -10.30 -24.02
N GLU A 608 -15.45 -9.68 -23.03
CA GLU A 608 -14.23 -8.89 -23.23
C GLU A 608 -13.22 -9.14 -22.10
N ILE A 609 -11.94 -9.00 -22.42
CA ILE A 609 -10.90 -8.90 -21.40
C ILE A 609 -10.75 -7.41 -21.06
N TYR A 610 -11.13 -7.05 -19.83
CA TYR A 610 -11.04 -5.67 -19.37
C TYR A 610 -9.60 -5.25 -19.08
N ALA A 611 -8.80 -6.14 -18.49
CA ALA A 611 -7.39 -5.93 -18.20
C ALA A 611 -6.62 -7.26 -18.18
N HIS A 612 -5.38 -7.25 -18.67
CA HIS A 612 -4.53 -8.43 -18.76
C HIS A 612 -3.50 -8.47 -17.64
N GLY A 613 -3.17 -9.66 -17.13
CA GLY A 613 -2.07 -9.88 -16.18
C GLY A 613 -2.51 -10.02 -14.72
N GLY A 614 -1.52 -10.00 -13.83
CA GLY A 614 -1.59 -10.40 -12.42
C GLY A 614 -1.18 -11.86 -12.20
N SER A 615 -1.44 -12.40 -11.00
CA SER A 615 -1.10 -13.78 -10.63
C SER A 615 -2.36 -14.60 -10.38
N ASN A 616 -2.73 -14.75 -9.12
CA ASN A 616 -3.95 -15.38 -8.66
C ASN A 616 -4.81 -14.33 -7.96
N GLN A 617 -5.74 -13.73 -8.70
CA GLN A 617 -6.59 -12.63 -8.28
C GLN A 617 -7.85 -13.15 -7.58
N TRP A 618 -8.16 -12.58 -6.41
CA TRP A 618 -9.22 -13.03 -5.50
C TRP A 618 -10.05 -11.87 -4.93
N GLY A 619 -10.32 -10.84 -5.72
CA GLY A 619 -11.30 -9.85 -5.31
C GLY A 619 -11.26 -8.59 -6.14
N LEU A 620 -12.44 -7.99 -6.31
CA LEU A 620 -12.66 -6.75 -7.02
C LEU A 620 -13.50 -5.79 -6.15
N SER A 621 -13.16 -4.50 -6.16
CA SER A 621 -13.96 -3.49 -5.46
C SER A 621 -13.78 -2.11 -6.11
N TYR A 622 -14.79 -1.25 -5.99
CA TYR A 622 -14.75 0.14 -6.42
C TYR A 622 -14.61 1.07 -5.22
N ASN A 623 -13.89 2.18 -5.37
CA ASN A 623 -14.00 3.30 -4.44
C ASN A 623 -15.18 4.24 -4.81
N ALA A 624 -15.44 5.24 -3.97
CA ALA A 624 -16.52 6.21 -4.15
C ALA A 624 -16.42 7.05 -5.44
N THR A 625 -15.22 7.14 -6.06
CA THR A 625 -14.99 7.85 -7.32
C THR A 625 -15.09 6.94 -8.55
N GLY A 626 -15.48 5.68 -8.36
CA GLY A 626 -15.67 4.69 -9.44
C GLY A 626 -14.37 4.14 -10.02
N ASP A 627 -13.26 4.20 -9.30
CA ASP A 627 -12.01 3.54 -9.65
C ASP A 627 -12.00 2.09 -9.11
N MET A 628 -11.58 1.13 -9.93
CA MET A 628 -11.64 -0.29 -9.61
C MET A 628 -10.28 -0.81 -9.11
N PHE A 629 -10.31 -1.67 -8.10
CA PHE A 629 -9.14 -2.28 -7.48
C PHE A 629 -9.25 -3.79 -7.46
N MET A 630 -8.11 -4.44 -7.58
CA MET A 630 -7.95 -5.88 -7.59
C MET A 630 -6.91 -6.31 -6.56
N THR A 631 -7.19 -7.40 -5.87
CA THR A 631 -6.24 -8.06 -4.94
C THR A 631 -5.80 -9.38 -5.52
N HIS A 632 -4.52 -9.71 -5.39
CA HIS A 632 -3.96 -11.00 -5.81
C HIS A 632 -2.91 -11.52 -4.84
N CYS A 633 -2.73 -12.84 -4.80
CA CYS A 633 -1.81 -13.51 -3.88
C CYS A 633 -0.33 -13.17 -4.11
N ARG A 634 0.03 -12.53 -5.22
CA ARG A 634 1.40 -12.07 -5.50
C ARG A 634 1.40 -10.98 -6.55
N SER A 635 1.93 -9.80 -6.23
CA SER A 635 2.23 -8.79 -7.24
C SER A 635 3.66 -8.85 -7.76
N ALA A 636 3.93 -8.04 -8.77
CA ALA A 636 5.26 -7.81 -9.31
C ALA A 636 6.25 -7.48 -8.19
N TRP A 637 7.43 -8.10 -8.22
CA TRP A 637 8.57 -7.76 -7.36
C TRP A 637 8.39 -7.96 -5.85
N GLY A 638 7.38 -8.70 -5.43
CA GLY A 638 7.08 -8.83 -4.01
C GLY A 638 6.38 -7.59 -3.43
N LEU A 639 5.92 -6.66 -4.28
CA LEU A 639 5.08 -5.53 -3.84
C LEU A 639 3.74 -6.05 -3.27
N GLY A 640 3.01 -5.20 -2.55
CA GLY A 640 1.78 -5.56 -1.88
C GLY A 640 0.66 -5.97 -2.84
N PRO A 641 -0.47 -6.47 -2.32
CA PRO A 641 -1.40 -7.29 -3.10
C PRO A 641 -2.34 -6.48 -4.00
N VAL A 642 -2.29 -5.14 -3.98
CA VAL A 642 -3.32 -4.27 -4.56
C VAL A 642 -2.88 -3.70 -5.92
N THR A 643 -3.76 -3.80 -6.92
CA THR A 643 -3.61 -3.17 -8.23
C THR A 643 -4.85 -2.33 -8.53
N GLN A 644 -4.69 -1.08 -8.96
CA GLN A 644 -5.77 -0.33 -9.60
C GLN A 644 -5.90 -0.83 -11.05
N LEU A 645 -7.14 -1.07 -11.48
CA LEU A 645 -7.44 -1.54 -12.83
C LEU A 645 -7.78 -0.38 -13.75
N PHE A 646 -7.32 -0.49 -14.99
CA PHE A 646 -7.60 0.42 -16.09
C PHE A 646 -8.02 -0.43 -17.29
N ARG A 647 -9.09 -0.02 -17.97
CA ARG A 647 -9.57 -0.69 -19.19
C ARG A 647 -8.45 -0.76 -20.22
N ASP A 648 -8.29 -1.93 -20.84
CA ASP A 648 -7.27 -2.24 -21.83
C ASP A 648 -5.82 -2.14 -21.27
N GLY A 649 -5.66 -2.20 -19.94
CA GLY A 649 -4.35 -2.21 -19.28
C GLY A 649 -3.64 -3.57 -19.34
N HIS A 650 -2.31 -3.53 -19.42
CA HIS A 650 -1.45 -4.72 -19.42
C HIS A 650 -0.53 -4.71 -18.20
N TYR A 651 -0.80 -5.58 -17.23
CA TYR A 651 -0.07 -5.68 -15.98
C TYR A 651 0.95 -6.81 -16.01
N TRP A 652 1.97 -6.72 -15.16
CA TRP A 652 2.87 -7.84 -14.87
C TRP A 652 2.11 -9.13 -14.54
N SER A 653 2.60 -10.29 -14.97
CA SER A 653 2.07 -11.59 -14.54
C SER A 653 3.16 -12.50 -13.97
N GLN A 654 2.78 -13.44 -13.10
CA GLN A 654 3.76 -14.35 -12.47
C GLN A 654 4.52 -15.20 -13.49
N ALA A 655 3.88 -15.53 -14.61
CA ALA A 655 4.50 -16.27 -15.72
C ALA A 655 5.14 -15.34 -16.77
N ASN A 656 4.92 -14.02 -16.71
CA ASN A 656 5.31 -13.01 -17.72
C ASN A 656 5.19 -13.50 -19.17
N ARG A 657 4.12 -14.24 -19.45
CA ARG A 657 3.76 -14.76 -20.77
C ARG A 657 2.34 -14.31 -21.10
N ASN A 658 1.89 -14.57 -22.33
CA ASN A 658 0.61 -14.08 -22.85
C ASN A 658 0.48 -12.55 -22.86
N HIS A 659 1.60 -11.84 -22.97
CA HIS A 659 1.53 -10.41 -23.25
C HIS A 659 1.36 -10.17 -24.76
N GLN A 660 0.74 -9.04 -25.10
CA GLN A 660 0.65 -8.58 -26.47
C GLN A 660 2.06 -8.36 -27.07
N PRO A 661 2.23 -8.47 -28.40
CA PRO A 661 3.55 -8.35 -29.07
C PRO A 661 4.26 -6.99 -28.89
N PHE A 662 3.58 -6.01 -28.30
CA PHE A 662 4.15 -4.70 -27.95
C PHE A 662 4.68 -4.62 -26.51
N ILE A 663 4.56 -5.67 -25.71
CA ILE A 663 5.07 -5.71 -24.34
C ILE A 663 6.45 -6.39 -24.29
N ALA A 664 7.40 -5.71 -23.66
CA ALA A 664 8.75 -6.20 -23.41
C ALA A 664 8.77 -7.03 -22.12
N ALA A 665 8.49 -8.33 -22.24
CA ALA A 665 8.51 -9.27 -21.11
C ALA A 665 9.34 -10.52 -21.41
N PRO A 666 10.23 -10.95 -20.51
CA PRO A 666 10.97 -12.19 -20.66
C PRO A 666 10.08 -13.42 -20.36
N PRO A 667 10.22 -14.53 -21.12
CA PRO A 667 9.53 -15.78 -20.82
C PRO A 667 9.87 -16.38 -19.45
N SER A 668 11.00 -16.01 -18.85
CA SER A 668 11.50 -16.59 -17.60
C SER A 668 10.86 -16.01 -16.33
N GLY A 669 9.86 -15.14 -16.42
CA GLY A 669 9.07 -14.67 -15.25
C GLY A 669 9.76 -13.65 -14.35
N TYR A 670 11.08 -13.76 -14.16
CA TYR A 670 11.89 -12.96 -13.23
C TYR A 670 12.99 -12.18 -13.97
N THR A 671 12.69 -11.00 -14.51
CA THR A 671 13.77 -10.03 -14.73
C THR A 671 14.13 -9.46 -13.37
N ARG A 672 15.23 -9.85 -12.73
CA ARG A 672 15.93 -8.99 -11.73
C ARG A 672 16.91 -8.06 -12.46
N SER A 673 16.49 -7.46 -13.58
CA SER A 673 17.39 -6.62 -14.37
C SER A 673 17.55 -5.25 -13.70
N SER A 674 18.78 -4.75 -13.64
CA SER A 674 19.13 -3.38 -13.23
C SER A 674 18.61 -2.28 -14.17
N ILE A 675 17.67 -2.62 -15.04
CA ILE A 675 17.13 -1.79 -16.11
C ILE A 675 15.61 -1.79 -15.90
N SER A 676 15.04 -0.61 -15.63
CA SER A 676 13.63 -0.39 -15.29
C SER A 676 12.67 -0.48 -16.50
N GLU A 677 13.04 -1.21 -17.55
CA GLU A 677 12.44 -1.13 -18.89
C GLU A 677 11.27 -2.10 -19.08
N THR A 678 10.41 -2.22 -18.09
CA THR A 678 9.15 -2.95 -18.26
C THR A 678 8.08 -1.98 -18.73
N ASN A 679 7.63 -2.14 -19.97
CA ASN A 679 6.53 -1.33 -20.52
C ASN A 679 5.13 -1.84 -20.09
N PHE A 680 5.04 -2.86 -19.23
CA PHE A 680 3.80 -3.25 -18.53
C PHE A 680 3.51 -2.41 -17.28
N MET A 681 2.26 -2.36 -16.85
CA MET A 681 1.79 -1.73 -15.61
C MET A 681 2.12 -2.56 -14.37
N THR A 682 2.37 -1.88 -13.25
CA THR A 682 2.72 -2.52 -11.97
C THR A 682 1.59 -2.35 -10.95
N SER A 683 1.66 -3.10 -9.86
CA SER A 683 0.81 -2.88 -8.68
C SER A 683 0.96 -1.45 -8.14
N ILE A 684 -0.09 -0.98 -7.48
CA ILE A 684 -0.11 0.32 -6.78
C ILE A 684 0.33 0.19 -5.33
N ALA A 685 0.69 -0.99 -4.84
CA ALA A 685 1.13 -1.15 -3.47
C ALA A 685 2.52 -0.55 -3.27
N ALA A 686 2.66 0.28 -2.24
CA ALA A 686 3.91 0.98 -1.93
C ALA A 686 4.86 0.20 -1.04
N TYR A 687 4.35 -0.84 -0.40
CA TYR A 687 5.12 -1.74 0.45
C TYR A 687 4.87 -3.15 -0.07
N GLY A 688 5.86 -4.01 0.10
CA GLY A 688 5.71 -5.42 -0.23
C GLY A 688 4.87 -6.17 0.77
N HIS A 689 4.44 -7.37 0.42
CA HIS A 689 4.15 -8.40 1.42
C HIS A 689 5.47 -8.90 2.07
N GLY A 690 6.40 -7.97 2.34
CA GLY A 690 7.83 -8.11 2.63
C GLY A 690 8.71 -8.48 1.42
N GLU A 691 10.02 -8.26 1.54
CA GLU A 691 11.00 -8.72 0.56
C GLU A 691 11.01 -10.25 0.48
N GLY A 692 10.84 -10.76 -0.75
CA GLY A 692 11.00 -12.16 -1.08
C GLY A 692 9.74 -12.99 -0.94
N GLY A 693 9.25 -13.51 -2.06
CA GLY A 693 8.36 -14.67 -2.05
C GLY A 693 8.91 -15.82 -1.17
N ALA A 694 8.08 -16.84 -0.94
CA ALA A 694 8.37 -18.03 -0.12
C ALA A 694 9.85 -18.23 0.30
N GLY A 695 10.17 -17.95 1.57
CA GLY A 695 11.45 -18.35 2.18
C GLY A 695 12.28 -17.27 2.89
N ILE A 696 11.92 -15.97 2.83
CA ILE A 696 12.64 -14.91 3.59
C ILE A 696 11.93 -14.61 4.92
N GLY A 697 12.70 -14.66 6.02
CA GLY A 697 12.18 -14.48 7.39
C GLY A 697 11.87 -13.01 7.71
N GLY A 698 10.60 -12.69 7.95
CA GLY A 698 10.16 -11.38 8.46
C GLY A 698 8.77 -10.96 7.98
N SER A 699 8.39 -11.31 6.76
CA SER A 699 7.15 -10.81 6.16
C SER A 699 5.86 -11.40 6.72
N LYS A 700 5.85 -12.72 6.93
CA LYS A 700 4.77 -13.43 7.64
C LYS A 700 4.53 -12.86 9.04
N THR A 701 5.57 -12.26 9.66
CA THR A 701 5.49 -11.77 11.04
C THR A 701 4.83 -10.41 11.17
N ILE A 702 4.81 -9.57 10.13
CA ILE A 702 4.17 -8.24 10.21
C ILE A 702 2.84 -8.27 9.45
N PHE A 703 2.87 -8.36 8.12
CA PHE A 703 1.72 -8.20 7.23
C PHE A 703 0.86 -9.46 7.05
N GLY A 704 1.29 -10.60 7.60
CA GLY A 704 0.55 -11.86 7.55
C GLY A 704 0.97 -12.80 6.41
N GLY A 705 1.79 -12.34 5.45
CA GLY A 705 2.28 -13.14 4.32
C GLY A 705 1.65 -12.73 2.99
N HIS A 706 1.89 -13.50 1.92
CA HIS A 706 1.56 -13.08 0.55
C HIS A 706 0.14 -13.42 0.09
N SER A 707 -0.57 -14.35 0.73
CA SER A 707 -1.85 -14.88 0.24
C SER A 707 -3.03 -14.03 0.70
N HIS A 708 -3.25 -12.91 0.01
CA HIS A 708 -4.40 -12.05 0.21
C HIS A 708 -5.58 -12.46 -0.68
N VAL A 709 -6.78 -12.46 -0.10
CA VAL A 709 -8.05 -12.79 -0.75
C VAL A 709 -9.17 -11.87 -0.25
N GLY A 710 -10.21 -11.71 -1.04
CA GLY A 710 -11.25 -10.73 -0.81
C GLY A 710 -10.74 -9.29 -0.99
N THR A 711 -11.56 -8.44 -1.62
CA THR A 711 -11.25 -7.02 -1.77
C THR A 711 -12.50 -6.23 -1.43
N MET A 712 -12.39 -5.29 -0.50
CA MET A 712 -13.48 -4.39 -0.18
C MET A 712 -12.92 -3.00 0.11
N VAL A 713 -13.29 -2.01 -0.70
CA VAL A 713 -13.23 -0.61 -0.27
C VAL A 713 -14.48 -0.34 0.55
N TYR A 714 -14.33 0.04 1.81
CA TYR A 714 -15.49 0.19 2.71
C TYR A 714 -16.28 1.47 2.40
N LEU A 715 -17.54 1.32 1.97
CA LEU A 715 -18.46 2.42 1.64
C LEU A 715 -19.85 2.24 2.30
N GLY A 716 -19.90 1.43 3.36
CA GLY A 716 -21.04 1.35 4.29
C GLY A 716 -21.05 2.52 5.28
N ASP A 717 -22.10 2.62 6.09
CA ASP A 717 -22.32 3.72 7.05
C ASP A 717 -22.46 3.25 8.51
N ASN A 718 -22.19 1.97 8.79
CA ASN A 718 -22.13 1.49 10.17
C ASN A 718 -20.77 1.80 10.83
N TRP A 719 -19.66 1.48 10.17
CA TRP A 719 -18.33 1.76 10.71
C TRP A 719 -18.07 3.27 10.68
N PRO A 720 -17.28 3.81 11.63
CA PRO A 720 -16.98 5.24 11.67
C PRO A 720 -16.34 5.76 10.38
N GLU A 721 -16.51 7.06 10.12
CA GLU A 721 -16.06 7.73 8.88
C GLU A 721 -14.56 7.49 8.57
N GLU A 722 -13.72 7.33 9.59
CA GLU A 722 -12.28 7.07 9.40
C GLU A 722 -11.96 5.77 8.63
N TYR A 723 -12.89 4.82 8.61
CA TYR A 723 -12.76 3.56 7.87
C TYR A 723 -13.26 3.67 6.43
N ARG A 724 -14.05 4.70 6.12
CA ARG A 724 -14.66 4.87 4.80
C ARG A 724 -13.60 5.18 3.75
N GLY A 725 -13.70 4.54 2.58
CA GLY A 725 -12.74 4.66 1.49
C GLY A 725 -11.41 3.90 1.70
N ASN A 726 -11.22 3.25 2.85
CA ASN A 726 -10.07 2.35 3.07
C ASN A 726 -10.32 1.01 2.37
N LEU A 727 -9.25 0.35 1.93
CA LEU A 727 -9.33 -0.96 1.28
C LEU A 727 -8.99 -2.06 2.30
N PHE A 728 -9.75 -3.14 2.30
CA PHE A 728 -9.57 -4.28 3.19
C PHE A 728 -9.41 -5.57 2.40
N THR A 729 -8.54 -6.44 2.91
CA THR A 729 -8.30 -7.79 2.39
C THR A 729 -8.23 -8.79 3.53
N LEU A 730 -8.51 -10.06 3.27
CA LEU A 730 -8.27 -11.17 4.19
C LEU A 730 -6.90 -11.80 3.86
N ASN A 731 -6.16 -12.22 4.87
CA ASN A 731 -4.86 -12.87 4.70
C ASN A 731 -4.91 -14.29 5.25
N LEU A 732 -4.80 -15.26 4.34
CA LEU A 732 -4.93 -16.69 4.65
C LEU A 732 -3.81 -17.19 5.57
N HIS A 733 -2.59 -16.68 5.42
CA HIS A 733 -1.44 -17.12 6.23
C HIS A 733 -1.35 -16.39 7.56
N GLY A 734 -1.81 -15.13 7.62
CA GLY A 734 -1.77 -14.30 8.80
C GLY A 734 -2.96 -14.49 9.74
N SER A 735 -4.02 -15.18 9.29
CA SER A 735 -5.32 -15.29 9.96
C SER A 735 -5.85 -13.92 10.39
N GLN A 736 -5.73 -12.94 9.50
CA GLN A 736 -6.03 -11.53 9.79
C GLN A 736 -6.74 -10.83 8.63
N MET A 737 -7.42 -9.73 8.94
CA MET A 737 -7.97 -8.78 7.98
C MET A 737 -7.05 -7.56 7.89
N ASN A 738 -6.41 -7.35 6.75
CA ASN A 738 -5.53 -6.19 6.54
C ASN A 738 -6.33 -4.92 6.23
N ARG A 739 -5.77 -3.78 6.61
CA ARG A 739 -6.33 -2.45 6.30
C ARG A 739 -5.32 -1.60 5.53
N GLU A 740 -5.76 -1.12 4.38
CA GLU A 740 -5.01 -0.29 3.43
C GLU A 740 -5.62 1.11 3.31
N THR A 741 -4.76 2.11 3.13
CA THR A 741 -5.13 3.47 2.74
C THR A 741 -4.76 3.71 1.27
N LEU A 742 -5.70 4.26 0.51
CA LEU A 742 -5.50 4.64 -0.89
C LEU A 742 -5.23 6.14 -0.98
N VAL A 743 -4.05 6.51 -1.46
CA VAL A 743 -3.63 7.91 -1.63
C VAL A 743 -3.45 8.20 -3.11
N LYS A 744 -4.09 9.27 -3.62
CA LYS A 744 -3.91 9.70 -5.01
C LYS A 744 -2.45 10.12 -5.20
N LYS A 745 -1.80 9.58 -6.22
CA LYS A 745 -0.43 9.91 -6.63
C LYS A 745 -0.40 9.78 -8.13
N ASP A 746 0.01 10.83 -8.84
CA ASP A 746 -0.03 10.89 -10.32
C ASP A 746 -1.43 10.59 -10.89
N SER A 747 -1.56 9.95 -12.05
CA SER A 747 -2.85 9.55 -12.65
C SER A 747 -3.61 8.49 -11.85
N ALA A 748 -2.95 7.82 -10.89
CA ALA A 748 -3.48 6.65 -10.19
C ALA A 748 -3.48 6.82 -8.65
N TYR A 749 -3.68 5.72 -7.95
CA TYR A 749 -3.49 5.64 -6.50
C TYR A 749 -2.16 4.97 -6.13
N LEU A 750 -1.87 5.05 -4.85
CA LEU A 750 -0.85 4.28 -4.17
C LEU A 750 -1.47 3.72 -2.88
N SER A 751 -1.29 2.42 -2.65
CA SER A 751 -1.83 1.69 -1.50
C SER A 751 -0.76 1.52 -0.43
N TYR A 752 -1.13 1.80 0.81
CA TYR A 752 -0.26 1.71 1.97
C TYR A 752 -0.95 0.96 3.10
N SER A 753 -0.19 0.20 3.88
CA SER A 753 -0.71 -0.35 5.12
C SER A 753 -1.09 0.80 6.03
N HIS A 754 -2.32 0.78 6.53
CA HIS A 754 -2.79 1.76 7.52
C HIS A 754 -2.02 1.61 8.85
N GLY A 755 -1.34 0.48 9.06
CA GLY A 755 -0.63 0.19 10.30
C GLY A 755 -1.51 -0.34 11.43
N LYS A 756 -2.83 -0.45 11.21
CA LYS A 756 -3.80 -1.01 12.16
C LYS A 756 -4.72 -1.95 11.41
N ASP A 757 -4.36 -3.23 11.41
CA ASP A 757 -5.14 -4.28 10.75
C ASP A 757 -6.40 -4.60 11.54
N GLN A 758 -7.47 -4.98 10.84
CA GLN A 758 -8.82 -4.85 11.38
C GLN A 758 -9.29 -6.06 12.21
N LEU A 759 -8.72 -7.24 12.02
CA LEU A 759 -9.14 -8.45 12.74
C LEU A 759 -7.99 -9.45 12.78
N TYR A 760 -7.89 -10.21 13.87
CA TYR A 760 -7.02 -11.38 13.97
C TYR A 760 -7.78 -12.55 14.63
N SER A 761 -7.54 -13.77 14.14
CA SER A 761 -8.02 -15.00 14.76
C SER A 761 -6.85 -15.94 15.03
N SER A 762 -6.73 -16.41 16.26
CA SER A 762 -5.78 -17.46 16.65
C SER A 762 -6.31 -18.88 16.36
N ASP A 763 -7.54 -19.00 15.89
CA ASP A 763 -8.12 -20.31 15.53
C ASP A 763 -7.41 -20.86 14.27
N PRO A 764 -6.75 -22.03 14.35
CA PRO A 764 -6.08 -22.64 13.20
C PRO A 764 -7.03 -23.07 12.08
N GLU A 765 -8.33 -23.14 12.33
CA GLU A 765 -9.34 -23.44 11.31
C GLU A 765 -9.93 -22.18 10.66
N TYR A 766 -9.63 -20.97 11.16
CA TYR A 766 -10.11 -19.74 10.53
C TYR A 766 -9.45 -19.53 9.17
N LEU A 767 -10.27 -19.48 8.12
CA LEU A 767 -9.87 -19.28 6.74
C LEU A 767 -10.87 -18.36 6.02
N GLY A 768 -10.79 -17.06 6.33
CA GLY A 768 -11.59 -16.05 5.66
C GLY A 768 -11.27 -15.92 4.18
N VAL A 769 -12.28 -16.01 3.29
CA VAL A 769 -12.07 -16.01 1.82
C VAL A 769 -12.75 -14.86 1.08
N HIS A 770 -13.84 -14.31 1.63
CA HIS A 770 -14.58 -13.22 0.99
C HIS A 770 -15.26 -12.32 2.04
N LEU A 771 -15.29 -11.01 1.76
CA LEU A 771 -15.86 -9.96 2.61
C LEU A 771 -16.64 -8.92 1.80
N LYS A 772 -17.77 -8.43 2.34
CA LYS A 772 -18.58 -7.34 1.78
C LYS A 772 -19.35 -6.62 2.88
N TYR A 773 -19.65 -5.33 2.71
CA TYR A 773 -20.62 -4.63 3.56
C TYR A 773 -22.06 -4.85 3.06
N GLY A 774 -23.00 -4.96 4.00
CA GLY A 774 -24.43 -5.20 3.74
C GLY A 774 -25.29 -3.94 3.74
N PRO A 775 -26.63 -4.08 3.64
CA PRO A 775 -27.58 -2.96 3.72
C PRO A 775 -27.55 -2.25 5.08
N ASP A 776 -27.18 -2.95 6.13
CA ASP A 776 -26.98 -2.42 7.49
C ASP A 776 -25.63 -1.71 7.69
N GLY A 777 -24.81 -1.64 6.64
CA GLY A 777 -23.48 -1.04 6.66
C GLY A 777 -22.41 -1.88 7.38
N ALA A 778 -22.77 -2.97 8.07
CA ALA A 778 -21.82 -3.86 8.73
C ALA A 778 -21.09 -4.73 7.69
N VAL A 779 -19.91 -5.26 8.06
CA VAL A 779 -19.10 -6.08 7.16
C VAL A 779 -19.31 -7.55 7.47
N TYR A 780 -19.60 -8.32 6.44
CA TYR A 780 -19.80 -9.76 6.51
C TYR A 780 -18.58 -10.47 5.95
N ILE A 781 -18.16 -11.56 6.61
CA ILE A 781 -16.97 -12.33 6.25
C ILE A 781 -17.39 -13.79 6.12
N SER A 782 -17.14 -14.40 4.96
CA SER A 782 -17.22 -15.85 4.79
C SER A 782 -15.91 -16.50 5.20
N ASP A 783 -16.03 -17.53 6.02
CA ASP A 783 -14.96 -18.37 6.52
C ASP A 783 -15.20 -19.79 6.04
N TRP A 784 -14.27 -20.26 5.23
CA TRP A 784 -14.27 -21.61 4.69
C TRP A 784 -14.14 -22.64 5.81
N ALA A 785 -13.56 -22.25 6.96
CA ALA A 785 -13.32 -23.04 8.16
C ALA A 785 -12.49 -24.30 7.90
N ASP A 786 -11.19 -24.19 7.60
CA ASP A 786 -10.37 -25.37 7.31
C ASP A 786 -8.91 -25.23 7.78
N LYS A 787 -8.26 -26.36 8.05
CA LYS A 787 -6.84 -26.43 8.42
C LYS A 787 -5.91 -26.32 7.21
N GLN A 788 -6.46 -26.46 6.01
CA GLN A 788 -5.71 -26.52 4.77
C GLN A 788 -5.65 -25.16 4.07
N GLN A 789 -4.49 -24.53 4.18
CA GLN A 789 -4.10 -23.36 3.38
C GLN A 789 -3.52 -23.80 2.02
N CYS A 790 -3.39 -22.88 1.07
CA CYS A 790 -3.01 -23.10 -0.34
C CYS A 790 -1.97 -24.22 -0.63
N HIS A 791 -2.07 -24.86 -1.80
CA HIS A 791 -1.09 -25.80 -2.41
C HIS A 791 -0.94 -27.20 -1.79
N ARG A 792 -1.89 -27.64 -0.95
CA ARG A 792 -2.02 -29.05 -0.58
C ARG A 792 -3.19 -29.66 -1.33
N ASN A 793 -3.03 -30.86 -1.90
CA ASN A 793 -4.05 -31.54 -2.69
C ASN A 793 -4.60 -32.81 -2.00
N ASP A 794 -4.37 -32.99 -0.69
CA ASP A 794 -4.83 -34.18 0.03
C ASP A 794 -6.30 -34.03 0.47
N PRO A 795 -7.26 -34.69 -0.20
CA PRO A 795 -8.69 -34.60 0.11
C PRO A 795 -9.05 -34.97 1.55
N LYS A 796 -8.22 -35.77 2.24
CA LYS A 796 -8.55 -36.35 3.55
C LYS A 796 -8.46 -35.34 4.69
N ILE A 797 -7.81 -34.20 4.45
CA ILE A 797 -7.60 -33.16 5.46
C ILE A 797 -8.79 -32.20 5.50
N TRP A 798 -9.47 -31.99 4.37
CA TRP A 798 -10.61 -31.09 4.28
C TRP A 798 -11.81 -31.63 5.07
N ASN A 799 -12.39 -30.76 5.88
CA ASN A 799 -13.65 -31.04 6.54
C ASN A 799 -14.81 -30.42 5.73
N ARG A 800 -15.54 -31.23 4.96
CA ARG A 800 -16.65 -30.72 4.14
C ARG A 800 -17.94 -30.44 4.91
N THR A 801 -17.95 -30.64 6.23
CA THR A 801 -19.14 -30.41 7.06
C THR A 801 -19.17 -29.05 7.72
N ASN A 802 -18.11 -28.24 7.61
CA ASN A 802 -17.99 -26.95 8.29
C ASN A 802 -18.05 -25.75 7.32
N GLY A 803 -18.32 -24.57 7.86
CA GLY A 803 -18.39 -23.32 7.11
C GLY A 803 -19.14 -22.25 7.90
N ARG A 804 -18.69 -21.00 7.83
CA ARG A 804 -19.18 -19.93 8.71
C ARG A 804 -19.31 -18.60 7.99
N ILE A 805 -20.26 -17.78 8.43
CA ILE A 805 -20.37 -16.37 8.08
C ILE A 805 -20.42 -15.56 9.38
N TYR A 806 -19.57 -14.55 9.45
CA TYR A 806 -19.51 -13.61 10.56
C TYR A 806 -19.97 -12.22 10.12
N ARG A 807 -20.49 -11.44 11.06
CA ARG A 807 -20.73 -10.00 10.91
C ARG A 807 -19.82 -9.24 11.87
N MET A 808 -19.09 -8.26 11.34
CA MET A 808 -18.28 -7.31 12.08
C MET A 808 -18.92 -5.93 12.00
N ALA A 809 -19.32 -5.40 13.15
CA ALA A 809 -20.06 -4.14 13.25
C ALA A 809 -19.40 -3.18 14.25
N TRP A 810 -19.60 -1.88 14.02
CA TRP A 810 -19.39 -0.87 15.06
C TRP A 810 -20.54 -0.95 16.05
N LYS A 811 -20.23 -1.41 17.26
CA LYS A 811 -21.23 -1.82 18.26
C LYS A 811 -22.21 -0.70 18.62
N GLU A 812 -21.71 0.53 18.71
CA GLU A 812 -22.50 1.67 19.17
C GLU A 812 -23.59 2.09 18.18
N SER A 813 -23.32 1.97 16.88
CA SER A 813 -24.22 2.42 15.80
C SER A 813 -24.95 1.27 15.11
N PHE A 814 -24.64 0.02 15.43
CA PHE A 814 -25.18 -1.13 14.71
C PHE A 814 -26.69 -1.28 14.89
N LYS A 815 -27.38 -1.38 13.76
CA LYS A 815 -28.81 -1.67 13.67
C LYS A 815 -29.04 -2.59 12.47
N PRO A 816 -29.72 -3.73 12.62
CA PRO A 816 -30.15 -4.55 11.50
C PRO A 816 -30.98 -3.74 10.50
N ALA A 817 -30.86 -4.07 9.22
CA ALA A 817 -31.60 -3.42 8.15
C ALA A 817 -32.61 -4.39 7.52
N LYS A 818 -33.89 -4.04 7.59
CA LYS A 818 -34.96 -4.69 6.82
C LYS A 818 -35.26 -3.86 5.59
N VAL A 819 -35.01 -4.41 4.41
CA VAL A 819 -35.10 -3.67 3.15
C VAL A 819 -35.71 -4.52 2.04
N ASP A 820 -36.52 -3.90 1.19
CA ASP A 820 -36.93 -4.46 -0.10
C ASP A 820 -37.00 -3.35 -1.15
N LEU A 821 -35.96 -3.26 -1.98
CA LEU A 821 -35.92 -2.29 -3.07
C LEU A 821 -36.65 -2.79 -4.33
N THR A 822 -37.01 -4.07 -4.41
CA THR A 822 -37.65 -4.65 -5.60
C THR A 822 -39.09 -4.12 -5.79
N SER A 823 -39.77 -3.83 -4.68
CA SER A 823 -41.13 -3.27 -4.64
C SER A 823 -41.18 -1.73 -4.73
N THR A 824 -40.03 -1.04 -4.65
CA THR A 824 -39.98 0.44 -4.70
C THR A 824 -40.21 0.94 -6.12
N SER A 825 -41.04 1.96 -6.33
CA SER A 825 -41.30 2.51 -7.68
C SER A 825 -40.04 3.12 -8.31
N SER A 826 -39.94 3.16 -9.64
CA SER A 826 -38.76 3.76 -10.31
C SER A 826 -38.59 5.24 -10.03
N ALA A 827 -39.69 5.95 -9.78
CA ALA A 827 -39.68 7.35 -9.38
C ALA A 827 -39.09 7.54 -7.97
N ASP A 828 -39.35 6.61 -7.05
CA ASP A 828 -38.88 6.70 -5.66
C ASP A 828 -37.45 6.16 -5.49
N LEU A 829 -37.00 5.24 -6.35
CA LEU A 829 -35.65 4.69 -6.32
C LEU A 829 -34.56 5.78 -6.38
N ILE A 830 -34.83 6.92 -7.02
CA ILE A 830 -33.87 8.02 -7.14
C ILE A 830 -33.45 8.59 -5.77
N GLN A 831 -34.32 8.51 -4.75
CA GLN A 831 -34.05 9.04 -3.41
C GLN A 831 -32.85 8.33 -2.74
N TYR A 832 -32.70 7.04 -3.01
CA TYR A 832 -31.63 6.19 -2.48
C TYR A 832 -30.25 6.48 -3.10
N LEU A 833 -30.15 7.26 -4.18
CA LEU A 833 -28.84 7.69 -4.70
C LEU A 833 -28.10 8.60 -3.71
N SER A 834 -28.84 9.27 -2.83
CA SER A 834 -28.31 10.12 -1.76
C SER A 834 -27.97 9.38 -0.46
N HIS A 835 -28.24 8.07 -0.39
CA HIS A 835 -27.99 7.29 0.81
C HIS A 835 -26.49 7.21 1.15
N THR A 836 -26.12 7.26 2.43
CA THR A 836 -24.71 7.22 2.86
C THR A 836 -24.08 5.85 2.60
N ASN A 837 -24.73 4.74 2.99
CA ASN A 837 -24.35 3.40 2.54
C ASN A 837 -24.51 3.24 1.01
N GLU A 838 -23.40 3.00 0.31
CA GLU A 838 -23.39 2.89 -1.16
C GLU A 838 -24.06 1.63 -1.69
N TRP A 839 -24.29 0.63 -0.84
CA TRP A 839 -25.08 -0.54 -1.19
C TRP A 839 -26.43 -0.14 -1.83
N TYR A 840 -27.13 0.85 -1.26
CA TYR A 840 -28.41 1.33 -1.78
C TYR A 840 -28.28 1.92 -3.18
N SER A 841 -27.29 2.80 -3.40
CA SER A 841 -27.09 3.43 -4.70
C SER A 841 -26.72 2.41 -5.79
N HIS A 842 -25.88 1.42 -5.47
CA HIS A 842 -25.53 0.35 -6.40
C HIS A 842 -26.73 -0.54 -6.72
N MET A 843 -27.54 -0.91 -5.72
CA MET A 843 -28.76 -1.69 -5.94
C MET A 843 -29.78 -0.95 -6.80
N VAL A 844 -30.01 0.35 -6.54
CA VAL A 844 -30.90 1.20 -7.35
C VAL A 844 -30.46 1.20 -8.81
N GLN A 845 -29.18 1.47 -9.07
CA GLN A 845 -28.65 1.52 -10.43
C GLN A 845 -28.81 0.16 -11.12
N HIS A 846 -28.60 -0.95 -10.41
CA HIS A 846 -28.80 -2.30 -10.93
C HIS A 846 -30.28 -2.62 -11.23
N ILE A 847 -31.21 -2.22 -10.35
CA ILE A 847 -32.65 -2.40 -10.54
C ILE A 847 -33.14 -1.60 -11.75
N LEU A 848 -32.71 -0.34 -11.89
CA LEU A 848 -33.08 0.51 -13.03
C LEU A 848 -32.64 -0.09 -14.37
N ARG A 849 -31.45 -0.73 -14.44
CA ARG A 849 -31.02 -1.46 -15.65
C ARG A 849 -31.96 -2.59 -15.99
N GLN A 850 -32.36 -3.39 -15.00
CA GLN A 850 -33.24 -4.54 -15.20
C GLN A 850 -34.64 -4.09 -15.62
N ARG A 851 -35.17 -3.02 -15.04
CA ARG A 851 -36.46 -2.41 -15.41
C ARG A 851 -36.47 -1.87 -16.83
N ARG A 852 -35.39 -1.18 -17.24
CA ARG A 852 -35.21 -0.77 -18.64
C ARG A 852 -35.24 -1.97 -19.58
N VAL A 853 -34.50 -3.03 -19.27
CA VAL A 853 -34.45 -4.26 -20.08
C VAL A 853 -35.80 -4.97 -20.12
N ALA A 854 -36.59 -4.88 -19.05
CA ALA A 854 -37.97 -5.38 -19.01
C ALA A 854 -38.98 -4.50 -19.78
N GLY A 855 -38.55 -3.36 -20.35
CA GLY A 855 -39.37 -2.48 -21.17
C GLY A 855 -40.13 -1.40 -20.40
N GLU A 856 -39.76 -1.11 -19.15
CA GLU A 856 -40.36 -0.01 -18.39
C GLU A 856 -40.01 1.35 -19.00
N ASP A 857 -41.01 2.25 -19.12
CA ASP A 857 -40.79 3.62 -19.57
C ASP A 857 -40.16 4.47 -18.45
N LEU A 858 -38.87 4.79 -18.64
CA LEU A 858 -38.07 5.56 -17.69
C LEU A 858 -37.77 6.98 -18.21
N THR A 859 -38.52 7.47 -19.20
CA THR A 859 -38.27 8.78 -19.85
C THR A 859 -38.29 9.95 -18.87
N THR A 860 -39.28 9.99 -17.96
CA THR A 860 -39.40 11.03 -16.93
C THR A 860 -38.21 10.99 -15.95
N LEU A 861 -37.84 9.80 -15.49
CA LEU A 861 -36.70 9.60 -14.59
C LEU A 861 -35.38 10.00 -15.26
N SER A 862 -35.20 9.62 -16.52
CA SER A 862 -34.05 10.01 -17.35
C SER A 862 -33.92 11.54 -17.45
N ALA A 863 -35.02 12.25 -17.66
CA ALA A 863 -35.02 13.72 -17.68
C ALA A 863 -34.65 14.34 -16.32
N GLN A 864 -35.10 13.75 -15.21
CA GLN A 864 -34.74 14.19 -13.86
C GLN A 864 -33.25 13.96 -13.57
N LEU A 865 -32.74 12.76 -13.85
CA LEU A 865 -31.33 12.40 -13.68
C LEU A 865 -30.42 13.30 -14.51
N ARG A 866 -30.78 13.62 -15.77
CA ARG A 866 -30.02 14.59 -16.59
C ARG A 866 -29.87 15.94 -15.89
N LYS A 867 -30.95 16.48 -15.31
CA LYS A 867 -30.90 17.77 -14.58
C LYS A 867 -29.97 17.71 -13.37
N LEU A 868 -29.99 16.61 -12.62
CA LEU A 868 -29.11 16.42 -11.47
C LEU A 868 -27.64 16.36 -11.90
N VAL A 869 -27.35 15.58 -12.94
CA VAL A 869 -25.99 15.33 -13.42
C VAL A 869 -25.35 16.58 -14.01
N ILE A 870 -26.07 17.38 -14.79
CA ILE A 870 -25.50 18.59 -15.42
C ILE A 870 -25.34 19.78 -14.46
N ASN A 871 -26.01 19.77 -13.31
CA ASN A 871 -25.91 20.84 -12.32
C ASN A 871 -24.70 20.61 -11.41
N PRO A 872 -23.65 21.44 -11.46
CA PRO A 872 -22.44 21.25 -10.65
C PRO A 872 -22.67 21.34 -9.13
N SER A 873 -23.78 21.96 -8.70
CA SER A 873 -24.13 22.10 -7.28
C SER A 873 -24.91 20.90 -6.71
N SER A 874 -25.32 19.95 -7.56
CA SER A 874 -26.01 18.75 -7.08
C SER A 874 -25.06 17.89 -6.25
N GLN A 875 -25.54 17.35 -5.13
CA GLN A 875 -24.82 16.31 -4.41
C GLN A 875 -24.93 14.97 -5.17
N HIS A 876 -23.96 14.07 -4.97
CA HIS A 876 -23.97 12.71 -5.53
C HIS A 876 -24.06 12.60 -7.07
N ARG A 877 -23.61 13.62 -7.82
CA ARG A 877 -23.64 13.65 -9.30
C ARG A 877 -23.11 12.39 -9.96
N LEU A 878 -22.03 11.81 -9.43
CA LEU A 878 -21.44 10.59 -9.98
C LEU A 878 -22.41 9.40 -9.90
N ARG A 879 -23.09 9.23 -8.77
CA ARG A 879 -24.11 8.17 -8.59
C ARG A 879 -25.32 8.40 -9.50
N SER A 880 -25.72 9.66 -9.68
CA SER A 880 -26.76 10.03 -10.65
C SER A 880 -26.34 9.80 -12.09
N LEU A 881 -25.06 9.97 -12.44
CA LEU A 881 -24.54 9.68 -13.78
C LEU A 881 -24.54 8.17 -14.06
N VAL A 882 -24.16 7.35 -13.08
CA VAL A 882 -24.29 5.88 -13.20
C VAL A 882 -25.76 5.46 -13.37
N ALA A 883 -26.68 6.07 -12.62
CA ALA A 883 -28.11 5.81 -12.76
C ALA A 883 -28.67 6.32 -14.11
N LEU A 884 -28.15 7.44 -14.62
CA LEU A 884 -28.51 7.96 -15.93
C LEU A 884 -28.06 7.01 -17.04
N GLN A 885 -26.85 6.43 -16.91
CA GLN A 885 -26.37 5.38 -17.81
C GLN A 885 -27.21 4.10 -17.68
N ALA A 886 -27.65 3.74 -16.48
CA ALA A 886 -28.49 2.56 -16.25
C ALA A 886 -29.81 2.59 -17.04
N VAL A 887 -30.37 3.79 -17.21
CA VAL A 887 -31.60 4.04 -17.98
C VAL A 887 -31.34 4.48 -19.43
N ASP A 888 -30.09 4.39 -19.91
CA ASP A 888 -29.68 4.79 -21.27
C ASP A 888 -30.06 6.26 -21.61
N GLY A 889 -29.90 7.14 -20.63
CA GLY A 889 -30.41 8.52 -20.69
C GLY A 889 -29.40 9.59 -21.11
N ILE A 890 -28.14 9.23 -21.39
CA ILE A 890 -27.09 10.21 -21.74
C ILE A 890 -27.20 10.57 -23.23
N THR A 891 -27.67 11.79 -23.51
CA THR A 891 -27.75 12.32 -24.89
C THR A 891 -26.40 12.88 -25.34
N ASP A 892 -26.24 13.13 -26.64
CA ASP A 892 -25.01 13.71 -27.18
C ASP A 892 -24.73 15.12 -26.62
N GLU A 893 -25.77 15.94 -26.42
CA GLU A 893 -25.62 17.25 -25.76
C GLU A 893 -25.21 17.10 -24.29
N THR A 894 -25.64 16.02 -23.64
CA THR A 894 -25.24 15.70 -22.28
C THR A 894 -23.76 15.30 -22.26
N TYR A 895 -23.30 14.42 -23.16
CA TYR A 895 -21.88 14.09 -23.30
C TYR A 895 -21.00 15.31 -23.54
N GLN A 896 -21.40 16.19 -24.46
CA GLN A 896 -20.65 17.42 -24.76
C GLN A 896 -20.43 18.28 -23.51
N LYS A 897 -21.44 18.38 -22.62
CA LYS A 897 -21.31 19.09 -21.35
C LYS A 897 -20.42 18.35 -20.36
N LEU A 898 -20.65 17.05 -20.17
CA LEU A 898 -19.93 16.26 -19.15
C LEU A 898 -18.45 16.07 -19.46
N LEU A 899 -18.07 15.99 -20.74
CA LEU A 899 -16.66 15.92 -21.13
C LEU A 899 -15.87 17.20 -20.80
N ASN A 900 -16.56 18.33 -20.63
CA ASN A 900 -15.98 19.63 -20.26
C ASN A 900 -16.19 19.97 -18.77
N ASP A 901 -16.68 19.02 -17.97
CA ASP A 901 -16.95 19.24 -16.55
C ASP A 901 -15.67 19.55 -15.77
N GLN A 902 -15.79 20.38 -14.73
CA GLN A 902 -14.67 20.71 -13.85
C GLN A 902 -14.37 19.58 -12.86
N ASP A 903 -15.36 18.72 -12.57
CA ASP A 903 -15.17 17.50 -11.80
C ASP A 903 -14.58 16.42 -12.70
N GLU A 904 -13.30 16.10 -12.48
CA GLU A 904 -12.60 15.09 -13.27
C GLU A 904 -13.24 13.70 -13.20
N HIS A 905 -13.95 13.36 -12.13
CA HIS A 905 -14.60 12.06 -11.99
C HIS A 905 -15.85 11.94 -12.87
N ILE A 906 -16.59 13.05 -13.02
CA ILE A 906 -17.73 13.15 -13.94
C ILE A 906 -17.25 13.05 -15.38
N ALA A 907 -16.24 13.85 -15.75
CA ALA A 907 -15.66 13.81 -17.09
C ALA A 907 -15.05 12.44 -17.42
N LYS A 908 -14.37 11.81 -16.45
CA LYS A 908 -13.81 10.45 -16.60
C LYS A 908 -14.90 9.44 -16.91
N LEU A 909 -15.98 9.42 -16.12
CA LEU A 909 -17.04 8.44 -16.29
C LEU A 909 -17.81 8.67 -17.60
N ALA A 910 -18.05 9.93 -17.97
CA ALA A 910 -18.64 10.28 -19.27
C ALA A 910 -17.76 9.81 -20.43
N LEU A 911 -16.43 9.98 -20.35
CA LEU A 911 -15.50 9.45 -21.35
C LEU A 911 -15.55 7.93 -21.44
N ILE A 912 -15.57 7.23 -20.30
CA ILE A 912 -15.68 5.76 -20.27
C ILE A 912 -16.95 5.30 -20.98
N TYR A 913 -18.11 5.88 -20.63
CA TYR A 913 -19.40 5.51 -21.22
C TYR A 913 -19.52 5.89 -22.70
N LEU A 914 -19.02 7.06 -23.12
CA LEU A 914 -18.98 7.43 -24.54
C LEU A 914 -18.19 6.39 -25.35
N THR A 915 -17.09 5.89 -24.78
CA THR A 915 -16.19 4.92 -25.43
C THR A 915 -16.59 3.46 -25.17
N GLU A 916 -17.75 3.21 -24.57
CA GLU A 916 -18.45 1.91 -24.66
C GLU A 916 -19.27 1.80 -25.95
N ARG A 917 -19.58 2.93 -26.60
CA ARG A 917 -20.22 2.93 -27.92
C ARG A 917 -19.25 2.43 -29.00
N PRO A 918 -19.76 1.91 -30.14
CA PRO A 918 -18.94 1.60 -31.29
C PRO A 918 -18.01 2.76 -31.66
N SER A 919 -16.75 2.47 -32.02
CA SER A 919 -15.72 3.49 -32.24
C SER A 919 -16.13 4.55 -33.26
N GLU A 920 -16.84 4.17 -34.33
CA GLU A 920 -17.34 5.10 -35.36
C GLU A 920 -18.29 6.17 -34.80
N GLU A 921 -19.06 5.86 -33.77
CA GLU A 921 -19.97 6.82 -33.12
C GLU A 921 -19.20 7.89 -32.33
N THR A 922 -17.96 7.62 -31.93
CA THR A 922 -17.12 8.62 -31.24
C THR A 922 -16.59 9.70 -32.19
N LYS A 923 -16.72 9.52 -33.51
CA LYS A 923 -16.18 10.44 -34.52
C LYS A 923 -16.79 11.84 -34.42
N SER A 924 -18.07 11.95 -34.06
CA SER A 924 -18.74 13.24 -33.82
C SER A 924 -18.14 14.02 -32.64
N PHE A 925 -17.51 13.33 -31.69
CA PHE A 925 -16.82 13.91 -30.53
C PHE A 925 -15.31 14.06 -30.74
N GLY A 926 -14.76 13.59 -31.86
CA GLY A 926 -13.31 13.50 -32.07
C GLY A 926 -12.56 14.82 -31.89
N ALA A 927 -13.12 15.93 -32.41
CA ALA A 927 -12.55 17.27 -32.23
C ALA A 927 -12.56 17.71 -30.75
N GLN A 928 -13.63 17.39 -30.02
CA GLN A 928 -13.75 17.68 -28.59
C GLN A 928 -12.76 16.85 -27.77
N LEU A 929 -12.63 15.55 -28.06
CA LEU A 929 -11.69 14.65 -27.38
C LEU A 929 -10.24 15.06 -27.64
N LEU A 930 -9.91 15.48 -28.86
CA LEU A 930 -8.60 16.06 -29.19
C LEU A 930 -8.35 17.37 -28.43
N GLN A 931 -9.35 18.23 -28.33
CA GLN A 931 -9.24 19.45 -27.55
C GLN A 931 -9.02 19.15 -26.06
N LEU A 932 -9.76 18.18 -25.51
CA LEU A 932 -9.61 17.72 -24.14
C LEU A 932 -8.19 17.19 -23.89
N ALA A 933 -7.64 16.40 -24.80
CA ALA A 933 -6.27 15.91 -24.72
C ALA A 933 -5.22 17.04 -24.68
N LYS A 934 -5.48 18.16 -25.37
CA LYS A 934 -4.59 19.34 -25.35
C LYS A 934 -4.68 20.09 -24.02
N THR A 935 -5.89 20.37 -23.55
CA THR A 935 -6.12 21.38 -22.50
C THR A 935 -6.33 20.82 -21.10
N THR A 936 -6.68 19.55 -20.94
CA THR A 936 -7.04 19.03 -19.61
C THR A 936 -5.85 19.01 -18.66
N PRO A 937 -5.98 19.56 -17.44
CA PRO A 937 -4.98 19.43 -16.38
C PRO A 937 -5.07 18.08 -15.65
N SER A 938 -6.14 17.30 -15.87
CA SER A 938 -6.37 16.02 -15.18
C SER A 938 -5.53 14.90 -15.79
N ALA A 939 -4.57 14.40 -15.02
CA ALA A 939 -3.82 13.19 -15.35
C ALA A 939 -4.75 11.97 -15.48
N THR A 940 -5.79 11.87 -14.66
CA THR A 940 -6.81 10.81 -14.72
C THR A 940 -7.49 10.77 -16.09
N LEU A 941 -7.90 11.92 -16.63
CA LEU A 941 -8.52 12.01 -17.95
C LEU A 941 -7.56 11.64 -19.08
N ARG A 942 -6.31 12.12 -19.02
CA ARG A 942 -5.28 11.77 -20.01
C ARG A 942 -5.01 10.27 -20.07
N LEU A 943 -4.95 9.60 -18.92
CA LEU A 943 -4.79 8.14 -18.83
C LEU A 943 -5.94 7.39 -19.53
N HIS A 944 -7.19 7.78 -19.27
CA HIS A 944 -8.36 7.11 -19.85
C HIS A 944 -8.54 7.44 -21.35
N LEU A 945 -8.22 8.66 -21.77
CA LEU A 945 -8.15 9.03 -23.19
C LEU A 945 -7.12 8.16 -23.91
N ALA A 946 -5.91 8.04 -23.35
CA ALA A 946 -4.87 7.21 -23.92
C ALA A 946 -5.35 5.76 -24.09
N GLY A 947 -5.99 5.18 -23.06
CA GLY A 947 -6.52 3.81 -23.14
C GLY A 947 -7.62 3.66 -24.20
N ALA A 948 -8.56 4.61 -24.28
CA ALA A 948 -9.63 4.56 -25.27
C ALA A 948 -9.12 4.61 -26.73
N CYS A 949 -7.99 5.27 -26.99
CA CYS A 949 -7.39 5.30 -28.33
C CYS A 949 -6.87 3.93 -28.82
N GLN A 950 -6.77 2.90 -27.97
CA GLN A 950 -6.38 1.55 -28.43
C GLN A 950 -7.36 1.00 -29.46
N SER A 951 -8.67 1.18 -29.26
CA SER A 951 -9.69 0.60 -30.17
C SER A 951 -11.06 1.28 -30.14
N ARG A 952 -11.28 2.25 -29.26
CA ARG A 952 -12.62 2.79 -28.95
C ARG A 952 -12.85 4.21 -29.46
N ILE A 953 -11.80 4.89 -29.91
CA ILE A 953 -11.88 6.19 -30.58
C ILE A 953 -11.58 5.98 -32.07
N ALA A 954 -12.41 6.54 -32.95
CA ALA A 954 -12.22 6.42 -34.39
C ALA A 954 -10.98 7.16 -34.91
N GLU A 955 -10.40 6.65 -36.00
CA GLU A 955 -9.36 7.35 -36.75
C GLU A 955 -9.95 8.54 -37.55
N PRO A 956 -9.16 9.62 -37.80
CA PRO A 956 -7.76 9.81 -37.43
C PRO A 956 -7.54 10.38 -36.01
N TYR A 957 -8.61 10.60 -35.25
CA TYR A 957 -8.54 11.29 -33.95
C TYR A 957 -7.78 10.48 -32.90
N ALA A 958 -7.90 9.15 -32.91
CA ALA A 958 -7.15 8.30 -32.00
C ALA A 958 -5.64 8.55 -32.09
N ARG A 959 -5.08 8.54 -33.31
CA ARG A 959 -3.66 8.85 -33.53
C ARG A 959 -3.30 10.28 -33.08
N GLN A 960 -4.08 11.28 -33.48
CA GLN A 960 -3.83 12.69 -33.14
C GLN A 960 -3.83 12.93 -31.63
N ILE A 961 -4.74 12.28 -30.89
CA ILE A 961 -4.82 12.36 -29.43
C ILE A 961 -3.56 11.76 -28.81
N ILE A 962 -3.17 10.56 -29.23
CA ILE A 962 -1.99 9.86 -28.68
C ILE A 962 -0.70 10.63 -28.94
N GLU A 963 -0.51 11.17 -30.15
CA GLU A 963 0.65 12.01 -30.49
C GLU A 963 0.64 13.33 -29.69
N THR A 964 -0.53 13.89 -29.41
CA THR A 964 -0.67 15.07 -28.53
C THR A 964 -0.27 14.74 -27.08
N LEU A 965 -0.80 13.63 -26.53
CA LEU A 965 -0.51 13.22 -25.15
C LEU A 965 0.97 12.84 -24.98
N ALA A 966 1.61 12.26 -25.99
CA ALA A 966 3.02 11.93 -25.99
C ALA A 966 3.94 13.16 -25.82
N MET A 967 3.45 14.37 -26.10
CA MET A 967 4.23 15.61 -25.98
C MET A 967 4.04 16.34 -24.64
N LYS A 968 3.22 15.81 -23.73
CA LYS A 968 3.02 16.42 -22.40
C LYS A 968 4.16 16.06 -21.46
N SER A 969 4.95 17.07 -21.08
CA SER A 969 6.08 16.92 -20.15
C SER A 969 5.65 16.68 -18.70
N GLU A 970 4.47 17.16 -18.31
CA GLU A 970 3.87 16.94 -16.99
C GLU A 970 3.61 15.44 -16.68
N ASP A 971 3.52 14.60 -17.71
CA ASP A 971 3.30 13.15 -17.58
C ASP A 971 4.62 12.33 -17.61
N ALA A 972 5.79 12.99 -17.69
CA ALA A 972 7.07 12.31 -17.87
C ALA A 972 7.41 11.32 -16.74
N ASP A 973 7.01 11.64 -15.52
CA ASP A 973 7.23 10.83 -14.31
C ASP A 973 5.97 10.06 -13.86
N ASP A 974 4.87 10.15 -14.62
CA ASP A 974 3.65 9.40 -14.33
C ASP A 974 3.88 7.89 -14.54
N ARG A 975 3.41 7.07 -13.59
CA ARG A 975 3.65 5.62 -13.59
C ARG A 975 2.89 4.86 -14.68
N PHE A 976 1.78 5.40 -15.19
CA PHE A 976 0.80 4.70 -16.02
C PHE A 976 0.54 5.37 -17.37
N ILE A 977 0.49 6.69 -17.45
CA ILE A 977 0.18 7.43 -18.69
C ILE A 977 1.16 7.07 -19.83
N PRO A 978 2.49 7.14 -19.67
CA PRO A 978 3.42 6.81 -20.76
C PRO A 978 3.26 5.37 -21.27
N LYS A 979 2.87 4.44 -20.38
CA LYS A 979 2.63 3.03 -20.73
C LYS A 979 1.34 2.87 -21.50
N MET A 980 0.28 3.56 -21.09
CA MET A 980 -1.00 3.52 -21.77
C MET A 980 -0.92 4.18 -23.16
N ILE A 981 -0.20 5.32 -23.27
CA ILE A 981 0.11 5.93 -24.57
C ILE A 981 0.85 4.92 -25.46
N TRP A 982 1.84 4.20 -24.90
CA TRP A 982 2.56 3.17 -25.64
C TRP A 982 1.65 2.05 -26.17
N TYR A 983 0.73 1.53 -25.36
CA TYR A 983 -0.20 0.47 -25.79
C TYR A 983 -0.98 0.89 -27.03
N SER A 984 -1.50 2.12 -27.02
CA SER A 984 -2.24 2.70 -28.14
C SER A 984 -1.36 3.03 -29.35
N TYR A 985 -0.17 3.59 -29.14
CA TYR A 985 0.72 4.02 -30.22
C TYR A 985 1.42 2.85 -30.92
N SER A 986 1.60 1.73 -30.24
CA SER A 986 2.46 0.62 -30.70
C SER A 986 2.10 0.08 -32.09
N ARG A 987 0.83 0.14 -32.49
CA ARG A 987 0.35 -0.30 -33.81
C ARG A 987 0.88 0.55 -34.97
N TYR A 988 1.08 1.85 -34.75
CA TYR A 988 1.52 2.78 -35.81
C TYR A 988 3.01 2.69 -36.11
N VAL A 989 3.81 2.07 -35.23
CA VAL A 989 5.27 2.01 -35.38
C VAL A 989 5.69 1.24 -36.63
N ALA A 990 4.95 0.17 -36.97
CA ALA A 990 5.23 -0.62 -38.17
C ALA A 990 4.78 0.08 -39.47
N GLU A 991 3.79 0.97 -39.38
CA GLU A 991 3.25 1.71 -40.53
C GLU A 991 4.21 2.81 -41.00
N ASN A 992 4.85 3.52 -40.06
CA ASN A 992 5.80 4.60 -40.38
C ASN A 992 6.89 4.71 -39.30
N ARG A 993 8.04 4.09 -39.57
CA ARG A 993 9.16 3.98 -38.63
C ARG A 993 9.86 5.31 -38.42
N GLU A 994 9.99 6.11 -39.47
CA GLU A 994 10.58 7.45 -39.41
C GLU A 994 9.77 8.38 -38.50
N ALA A 995 8.44 8.39 -38.64
CA ALA A 995 7.56 9.19 -37.78
C ALA A 995 7.62 8.72 -36.32
N ALA A 996 7.61 7.41 -36.08
CA ALA A 996 7.76 6.87 -34.72
C ALA A 996 9.11 7.25 -34.09
N ALA A 997 10.20 7.18 -34.86
CA ALA A 997 11.52 7.62 -34.41
C ALA A 997 11.55 9.12 -34.09
N GLN A 998 10.94 9.95 -34.93
CA GLN A 998 10.82 11.39 -34.68
C GLN A 998 10.05 11.66 -33.38
N LEU A 999 8.92 10.98 -33.15
CA LEU A 999 8.17 11.10 -31.90
C LEU A 999 9.02 10.69 -30.69
N ALA A 1000 9.75 9.58 -30.78
CA ALA A 1000 10.63 9.10 -29.70
C ALA A 1000 11.74 10.11 -29.34
N MET A 1001 12.33 10.76 -30.35
CA MET A 1001 13.38 11.77 -30.15
C MET A 1001 12.84 13.10 -29.60
N GLN A 1002 11.58 13.44 -29.89
CA GLN A 1002 10.94 14.71 -29.49
C GLN A 1002 10.17 14.62 -28.17
N THR A 1003 9.61 13.46 -27.83
CA THR A 1003 8.79 13.32 -26.62
C THR A 1003 9.59 13.65 -25.37
N PRO A 1004 9.01 14.43 -24.42
CA PRO A 1004 9.61 14.66 -23.12
C PRO A 1004 9.49 13.46 -22.17
N GLN A 1005 8.78 12.38 -22.55
CA GLN A 1005 8.48 11.24 -21.68
C GLN A 1005 9.48 10.09 -21.90
N PRO A 1006 10.44 9.86 -20.98
CA PRO A 1006 11.52 8.87 -21.21
C PRO A 1006 11.01 7.42 -21.27
N SER A 1007 9.93 7.09 -20.55
CA SER A 1007 9.33 5.75 -20.60
C SER A 1007 8.70 5.44 -21.96
N LEU A 1008 8.04 6.42 -22.58
CA LEU A 1008 7.44 6.27 -23.91
C LEU A 1008 8.53 6.16 -24.98
N ARG A 1009 9.53 7.05 -24.94
CA ARG A 1009 10.71 7.01 -25.83
C ARG A 1009 11.33 5.62 -25.86
N ARG A 1010 11.61 5.06 -24.68
CA ARG A 1010 12.22 3.72 -24.56
C ARG A 1010 11.35 2.63 -25.18
N SER A 1011 10.04 2.68 -24.96
CA SER A 1011 9.10 1.71 -25.53
C SER A 1011 9.04 1.76 -27.07
N ILE A 1012 9.08 2.96 -27.65
CA ILE A 1012 9.11 3.15 -29.10
C ILE A 1012 10.44 2.62 -29.69
N PHE A 1013 11.58 3.02 -29.13
CA PHE A 1013 12.89 2.52 -29.59
C PHE A 1013 13.01 1.00 -29.43
N TRP A 1014 12.40 0.42 -28.39
CA TRP A 1014 12.37 -1.02 -28.20
C TRP A 1014 11.68 -1.71 -29.38
N LYS A 1015 10.50 -1.21 -29.77
CA LYS A 1015 9.77 -1.76 -30.91
C LYS A 1015 10.47 -1.52 -32.24
N LEU A 1016 11.06 -0.34 -32.44
CA LEU A 1016 11.88 -0.06 -33.62
C LEU A 1016 13.04 -1.05 -33.74
N ALA A 1017 13.72 -1.34 -32.62
CA ALA A 1017 14.81 -2.31 -32.58
C ALA A 1017 14.37 -3.75 -32.84
N GLN A 1018 13.15 -4.13 -32.41
CA GLN A 1018 12.56 -5.44 -32.75
C GLN A 1018 12.24 -5.56 -34.26
N LEU A 1019 11.89 -4.45 -34.92
CA LEU A 1019 11.58 -4.44 -36.34
C LEU A 1019 12.84 -4.38 -37.21
N ASP A 1020 13.78 -3.49 -36.88
CA ASP A 1020 15.07 -3.34 -37.54
C ASP A 1020 16.06 -2.63 -36.60
N LEU A 1021 16.94 -3.42 -35.98
CA LEU A 1021 17.95 -2.92 -35.05
C LEU A 1021 18.92 -1.93 -35.71
N ASN A 1022 19.31 -2.14 -36.97
CA ASN A 1022 20.25 -1.27 -37.65
C ASN A 1022 19.63 0.10 -37.93
N GLN A 1023 18.38 0.12 -38.38
CA GLN A 1023 17.62 1.35 -38.62
C GLN A 1023 17.37 2.11 -37.31
N ALA A 1024 16.99 1.40 -36.24
CA ALA A 1024 16.77 2.00 -34.92
C ALA A 1024 18.04 2.69 -34.37
N MET A 1025 19.21 2.06 -34.52
CA MET A 1025 20.50 2.69 -34.20
C MET A 1025 20.76 3.94 -35.06
N GLY A 1026 20.40 3.88 -36.35
CA GLY A 1026 20.43 5.01 -37.28
C GLY A 1026 19.65 6.21 -36.76
N PHE A 1027 18.42 5.98 -36.32
CA PHE A 1027 17.57 7.03 -35.74
C PHE A 1027 18.11 7.55 -34.41
N ALA A 1028 18.56 6.68 -33.50
CA ALA A 1028 19.13 7.13 -32.22
C ALA A 1028 20.34 8.06 -32.42
N MET A 1029 21.13 7.86 -33.48
CA MET A 1029 22.22 8.77 -33.83
C MET A 1029 21.77 10.15 -34.29
N GLN A 1030 20.52 10.33 -34.70
CA GLN A 1030 19.96 11.62 -35.08
C GLN A 1030 19.45 12.42 -33.87
N ASP A 1031 19.30 11.78 -32.71
CA ASP A 1031 18.82 12.46 -31.50
C ASP A 1031 19.80 13.56 -31.06
N SER A 1032 19.34 14.81 -31.09
CA SER A 1032 20.07 16.00 -30.70
C SER A 1032 20.04 16.24 -29.18
N ASN A 1033 19.15 15.58 -28.45
CA ASN A 1033 18.98 15.73 -27.00
C ASN A 1033 19.94 14.86 -26.18
N ASN A 1034 20.88 14.16 -26.84
CA ASN A 1034 21.90 13.30 -26.21
C ASN A 1034 21.35 12.16 -25.32
N ASN A 1035 20.13 11.67 -25.55
CA ASN A 1035 19.55 10.54 -24.80
C ASN A 1035 20.08 9.17 -25.25
N LEU A 1036 21.30 9.09 -25.78
CA LEU A 1036 21.87 7.85 -26.33
C LEU A 1036 21.96 6.73 -25.29
N GLY A 1037 22.05 7.06 -24.00
CA GLY A 1037 22.03 6.07 -22.93
C GLY A 1037 20.71 5.30 -22.84
N ASP A 1038 19.56 5.98 -23.03
CA ASP A 1038 18.24 5.34 -23.05
C ASP A 1038 18.14 4.36 -24.24
N ALA A 1039 18.54 4.82 -25.43
CA ALA A 1039 18.49 4.00 -26.63
C ALA A 1039 19.41 2.76 -26.55
N LEU A 1040 20.62 2.92 -26.01
CA LEU A 1040 21.57 1.81 -25.83
C LEU A 1040 21.08 0.78 -24.81
N GLY A 1041 20.49 1.22 -23.70
CA GLY A 1041 19.87 0.32 -22.72
C GLY A 1041 18.78 -0.54 -23.35
N VAL A 1042 17.90 0.12 -24.09
CA VAL A 1042 16.80 -0.51 -24.84
C VAL A 1042 17.31 -1.51 -25.88
N PHE A 1043 18.35 -1.17 -26.65
CA PHE A 1043 18.94 -2.10 -27.64
C PHE A 1043 19.59 -3.32 -26.97
N SER A 1044 20.23 -3.14 -25.81
CA SER A 1044 20.77 -4.26 -25.02
C SER A 1044 19.63 -5.19 -24.56
N GLN A 1045 18.54 -4.59 -24.07
CA GLN A 1045 17.35 -5.32 -23.63
C GLN A 1045 16.61 -6.02 -24.78
N SER A 1046 16.49 -5.38 -25.95
CA SER A 1046 15.82 -5.96 -27.12
C SER A 1046 16.50 -7.25 -27.61
N LEU A 1047 17.79 -7.43 -27.27
CA LEU A 1047 18.61 -8.60 -27.58
C LEU A 1047 18.79 -9.56 -26.41
N ILE A 1048 18.09 -9.36 -25.28
CA ILE A 1048 18.34 -10.12 -24.04
C ILE A 1048 18.21 -11.63 -24.25
N GLN A 1049 17.25 -12.07 -25.08
CA GLN A 1049 16.98 -13.47 -25.39
C GLN A 1049 17.90 -14.05 -26.48
N GLN A 1050 18.62 -13.20 -27.21
CA GLN A 1050 19.48 -13.64 -28.30
C GLN A 1050 20.87 -13.96 -27.76
N LYS A 1051 21.39 -15.16 -28.07
CA LYS A 1051 22.74 -15.59 -27.59
C LYS A 1051 23.85 -14.84 -28.31
N LYS A 1052 23.74 -14.67 -29.63
CA LYS A 1052 24.66 -13.93 -30.50
C LYS A 1052 23.88 -13.29 -31.64
N VAL A 1053 24.32 -12.11 -32.06
CA VAL A 1053 23.70 -11.32 -33.13
C VAL A 1053 24.80 -10.73 -34.00
N THR A 1054 24.61 -10.66 -35.32
CA THR A 1054 25.58 -9.95 -36.18
C THR A 1054 25.56 -8.46 -35.86
N ALA A 1055 26.74 -7.84 -35.69
CA ALA A 1055 26.86 -6.41 -35.42
C ALA A 1055 26.20 -5.58 -36.54
N PRO A 1056 25.23 -4.70 -36.23
CA PRO A 1056 24.64 -3.79 -37.22
C PRO A 1056 25.68 -2.83 -37.81
N ALA A 1057 25.48 -2.40 -39.07
CA ALA A 1057 26.37 -1.44 -39.73
C ALA A 1057 26.47 -0.12 -38.95
N ASN A 1058 25.36 0.34 -38.38
CA ASN A 1058 25.27 1.55 -37.57
C ASN A 1058 25.85 1.41 -36.15
N TRP A 1059 26.32 0.23 -35.75
CA TRP A 1059 26.87 0.03 -34.40
C TRP A 1059 28.14 0.87 -34.15
N LYS A 1060 29.13 0.79 -35.05
CA LYS A 1060 30.39 1.53 -34.88
C LYS A 1060 30.17 3.06 -34.85
N PRO A 1061 29.41 3.66 -35.78
CA PRO A 1061 29.07 5.08 -35.71
C PRO A 1061 28.34 5.48 -34.42
N LEU A 1062 27.39 4.66 -33.95
CA LEU A 1062 26.66 4.92 -32.72
C LEU A 1062 27.58 4.91 -31.49
N VAL A 1063 28.49 3.94 -31.40
CA VAL A 1063 29.49 3.87 -30.32
C VAL A 1063 30.41 5.08 -30.34
N ALA A 1064 30.86 5.53 -31.52
CA ALA A 1064 31.68 6.74 -31.63
C ALA A 1064 30.96 7.98 -31.07
N LYS A 1065 29.67 8.17 -31.43
CA LYS A 1065 28.85 9.26 -30.89
C LYS A 1065 28.62 9.12 -29.37
N ALA A 1066 28.26 7.93 -28.89
CA ALA A 1066 27.94 7.68 -27.48
C ALA A 1066 29.17 7.79 -26.55
N SER A 1067 30.36 7.47 -27.05
CA SER A 1067 31.62 7.55 -26.30
C SER A 1067 31.97 8.98 -25.85
N LEU A 1068 31.36 9.99 -26.47
CA LEU A 1068 31.53 11.41 -26.12
C LEU A 1068 30.82 11.81 -24.82
N LEU A 1069 29.84 11.04 -24.34
CA LEU A 1069 28.99 11.41 -23.21
C LEU A 1069 29.55 11.03 -21.83
N THR A 1070 30.71 10.35 -21.76
CA THR A 1070 31.42 9.99 -20.50
C THR A 1070 30.56 9.41 -19.37
N SER A 1071 29.55 8.60 -19.70
CA SER A 1071 28.62 8.02 -18.70
C SER A 1071 28.92 6.54 -18.40
N PRO A 1072 29.06 6.13 -17.12
CA PRO A 1072 29.31 4.73 -16.76
C PRO A 1072 28.23 3.75 -17.23
N ILE A 1073 26.95 4.17 -17.22
CA ILE A 1073 25.85 3.31 -17.68
C ILE A 1073 25.89 3.09 -19.20
N ILE A 1074 26.30 4.11 -19.96
CA ILE A 1074 26.52 4.00 -21.41
C ILE A 1074 27.64 3.00 -21.71
N GLN A 1075 28.74 3.06 -20.95
CA GLN A 1075 29.86 2.13 -21.11
C GLN A 1075 29.42 0.69 -20.81
N LYS A 1076 28.62 0.48 -19.77
CA LYS A 1076 28.03 -0.82 -19.46
C LYS A 1076 27.20 -1.37 -20.62
N TYR A 1077 26.28 -0.58 -21.19
CA TYR A 1077 25.46 -1.04 -22.31
C TYR A 1077 26.27 -1.31 -23.58
N ILE A 1078 27.31 -0.52 -23.86
CA ILE A 1078 28.22 -0.79 -24.97
C ILE A 1078 28.95 -2.13 -24.77
N ALA A 1079 29.42 -2.43 -23.56
CA ALA A 1079 30.07 -3.70 -23.25
C ALA A 1079 29.11 -4.90 -23.39
N GLU A 1080 27.88 -4.77 -22.89
CA GLU A 1080 26.84 -5.80 -23.03
C GLU A 1080 26.51 -6.07 -24.50
N LEU A 1081 26.32 -5.02 -25.31
CA LEU A 1081 26.03 -5.13 -26.73
C LEU A 1081 27.22 -5.70 -27.54
N ASN A 1082 28.46 -5.28 -27.25
CA ASN A 1082 29.65 -5.87 -27.88
C ASN A 1082 29.76 -7.37 -27.60
N THR A 1083 29.43 -7.79 -26.37
CA THR A 1083 29.37 -9.20 -26.00
C THR A 1083 28.33 -9.95 -26.85
N LYS A 1084 27.14 -9.37 -27.05
CA LYS A 1084 26.09 -9.94 -27.92
C LYS A 1084 26.52 -9.98 -29.39
N PHE A 1085 27.28 -8.99 -29.85
CA PHE A 1085 27.79 -8.90 -31.22
C PHE A 1085 29.05 -9.72 -31.50
N GLY A 1086 29.63 -10.35 -30.48
CA GLY A 1086 30.88 -11.10 -30.61
C GLY A 1086 32.08 -10.22 -30.97
N LEU A 1087 32.03 -8.93 -30.60
CA LEU A 1087 33.10 -7.98 -30.82
C LEU A 1087 34.04 -7.95 -29.60
N LYS A 1088 35.36 -7.88 -29.83
CA LYS A 1088 36.33 -7.57 -28.77
C LYS A 1088 36.06 -6.16 -28.22
N GLU A 1089 36.50 -5.88 -26.99
CA GLU A 1089 36.39 -4.55 -26.40
C GLU A 1089 36.82 -3.48 -27.40
N ILE A 1090 35.92 -2.53 -27.67
CA ILE A 1090 36.23 -1.37 -28.47
C ILE A 1090 37.23 -0.54 -27.64
N ASP A 1091 38.38 -0.21 -28.23
CA ASP A 1091 39.36 0.67 -27.59
C ASP A 1091 38.78 2.10 -27.48
N LEU A 1092 38.00 2.31 -26.41
CA LEU A 1092 37.38 3.59 -26.09
C LEU A 1092 38.44 4.66 -25.85
N ALA A 1093 39.67 4.29 -25.45
CA ALA A 1093 40.78 5.22 -25.31
C ALA A 1093 41.29 5.67 -26.69
N ALA A 1094 41.36 4.79 -27.69
CA ALA A 1094 41.66 5.16 -29.07
C ALA A 1094 40.58 6.07 -29.68
N ILE A 1095 39.29 5.76 -29.47
CA ILE A 1095 38.18 6.61 -29.95
C ILE A 1095 38.21 7.98 -29.25
N ARG A 1096 38.38 8.01 -27.92
CA ARG A 1096 38.54 9.27 -27.17
C ARG A 1096 39.76 10.06 -27.64
N LYS A 1097 40.89 9.40 -27.90
CA LYS A 1097 42.12 10.03 -28.42
C LYS A 1097 41.93 10.58 -29.83
N GLN A 1098 41.16 9.89 -30.68
CA GLN A 1098 40.82 10.34 -32.03
C GLN A 1098 39.84 11.52 -32.00
N HIS A 1099 38.86 11.52 -31.08
CA HIS A 1099 37.96 12.64 -30.84
C HIS A 1099 38.65 13.85 -30.22
N LEU A 1100 39.54 13.63 -29.24
CA LEU A 1100 40.42 14.67 -28.69
C LEU A 1100 41.30 15.27 -29.78
N LYS A 1101 41.88 14.45 -30.67
CA LYS A 1101 42.63 14.95 -31.84
C LYS A 1101 41.75 15.76 -32.81
N ALA A 1102 40.53 15.33 -33.10
CA ALA A 1102 39.61 16.05 -33.97
C ALA A 1102 39.15 17.38 -33.35
N ARG A 1103 38.80 17.40 -32.05
CA ARG A 1103 38.48 18.60 -31.28
C ARG A 1103 39.67 19.55 -31.18
N GLN A 1104 40.87 19.01 -30.97
CA GLN A 1104 42.13 19.75 -30.99
C GLN A 1104 42.40 20.33 -32.38
N GLN A 1105 42.10 19.63 -33.48
CA GLN A 1105 42.23 20.16 -34.85
C GLN A 1105 41.25 21.32 -35.14
N VAL A 1106 40.00 21.23 -34.69
CA VAL A 1106 39.03 22.35 -34.79
C VAL A 1106 39.49 23.55 -33.98
N PHE A 1107 40.07 23.32 -32.79
CA PHE A 1107 40.66 24.39 -31.98
C PHE A 1107 41.98 24.91 -32.53
N MET A 1108 42.77 24.11 -33.26
CA MET A 1108 44.05 24.53 -33.86
C MET A 1108 43.87 25.63 -34.91
N VAL A 1109 42.70 25.69 -35.56
CA VAL A 1109 42.31 26.81 -36.44
C VAL A 1109 42.11 28.11 -35.63
N CYS A 1110 41.72 28.01 -34.35
CA CYS A 1110 41.56 29.12 -33.42
C CYS A 1110 42.88 29.50 -32.71
N SER A 1111 43.72 28.53 -32.33
CA SER A 1111 45.00 28.77 -31.64
C SER A 1111 46.12 29.29 -32.55
N ALA A 1112 46.00 29.14 -33.86
CA ALA A 1112 46.93 29.74 -34.83
C ALA A 1112 47.00 31.28 -34.71
N CYS A 1113 45.94 31.92 -34.20
CA CYS A 1113 45.92 33.35 -33.89
C CYS A 1113 46.56 33.71 -32.53
N HIS A 1114 46.95 32.73 -31.70
CA HIS A 1114 47.38 32.93 -30.32
C HIS A 1114 48.67 32.15 -29.94
N ALA A 1115 49.48 31.74 -30.93
CA ALA A 1115 50.69 30.94 -30.69
C ALA A 1115 51.80 31.73 -29.95
N PRO A 1116 52.55 31.13 -29.00
CA PRO A 1116 53.64 31.82 -28.32
C PRO A 1116 54.83 32.07 -29.25
N GLY A 1117 55.24 33.34 -29.42
CA GLY A 1117 56.50 33.69 -30.09
C GLY A 1117 56.39 34.58 -31.34
N LYS A 1118 55.20 35.09 -31.68
CA LYS A 1118 55.03 36.28 -32.51
C LYS A 1118 54.15 37.26 -31.74
N ASP A 1119 54.58 38.52 -31.60
CA ASP A 1119 53.95 39.65 -30.89
C ASP A 1119 52.49 39.42 -30.44
N GLN A 1120 52.30 38.92 -29.21
CA GLN A 1120 51.10 38.17 -28.75
C GLN A 1120 49.85 39.01 -28.41
N PRO A 1121 48.64 38.43 -28.56
CA PRO A 1121 47.62 38.62 -27.51
C PRO A 1121 46.65 37.41 -27.36
N GLY A 1122 46.90 36.49 -26.42
CA GLY A 1122 45.89 35.49 -26.05
C GLY A 1122 46.26 34.66 -24.80
N PRO A 1123 45.31 34.31 -23.91
CA PRO A 1123 45.55 33.34 -22.85
C PRO A 1123 45.82 31.94 -23.42
N SER A 1124 46.72 31.18 -22.77
CA SER A 1124 46.95 29.77 -23.08
C SER A 1124 45.67 28.93 -22.89
N LEU A 1125 45.63 27.76 -23.53
CA LEU A 1125 44.54 26.79 -23.40
C LEU A 1125 44.19 26.51 -21.94
N GLU A 1126 45.23 26.40 -21.13
CA GLU A 1126 45.19 26.11 -19.71
C GLU A 1126 44.63 27.28 -18.89
N GLU A 1127 44.96 28.51 -19.26
CA GLU A 1127 44.42 29.71 -18.61
C GLU A 1127 42.93 29.89 -18.90
N ILE A 1128 42.48 29.63 -20.14
CA ILE A 1128 41.05 29.73 -20.51
C ILE A 1128 40.24 28.65 -19.79
N ALA A 1129 40.74 27.41 -19.79
CA ALA A 1129 40.09 26.27 -19.14
C ALA A 1129 39.89 26.48 -17.62
N ARG A 1130 40.80 27.22 -16.95
CA ARG A 1130 40.69 27.51 -15.51
C ARG A 1130 39.57 28.48 -15.16
N VAL A 1131 39.23 29.42 -16.05
CA VAL A 1131 38.29 30.53 -15.75
C VAL A 1131 36.82 30.08 -15.83
N TYR A 1132 36.46 29.26 -16.80
CA TYR A 1132 35.06 28.92 -17.06
C TYR A 1132 34.67 27.54 -16.51
N ASN A 1133 33.42 27.40 -16.08
CA ASN A 1133 32.91 26.18 -15.44
C ASN A 1133 31.80 25.47 -16.22
N ASN A 1134 31.24 26.12 -17.24
CA ASN A 1134 30.16 25.58 -18.05
C ASN A 1134 30.32 25.98 -19.52
N LYS A 1135 29.64 25.22 -20.39
CA LYS A 1135 29.70 25.33 -21.84
C LYS A 1135 29.16 26.68 -22.36
N ALA A 1136 28.07 27.17 -21.77
CA ALA A 1136 27.41 28.41 -22.20
C ALA A 1136 28.30 29.65 -22.03
N ASP A 1137 29.00 29.75 -20.90
CA ASP A 1137 29.91 30.87 -20.62
C ASP A 1137 31.15 30.85 -21.52
N ILE A 1138 31.67 29.65 -21.83
CA ILE A 1138 32.78 29.49 -22.76
C ILE A 1138 32.37 29.93 -24.16
N ILE A 1139 31.20 29.51 -24.64
CA ILE A 1139 30.68 29.90 -25.96
C ILE A 1139 30.43 31.40 -26.02
N LYS A 1140 29.86 31.99 -24.96
CA LYS A 1140 29.67 33.44 -24.85
C LYS A 1140 30.99 34.19 -24.91
N TRP A 1141 32.02 33.68 -24.21
CA TRP A 1141 33.36 34.25 -24.27
C TRP A 1141 33.99 34.12 -25.66
N ILE A 1142 33.86 32.99 -26.35
CA ILE A 1142 34.40 32.82 -27.71
C ILE A 1142 33.75 33.80 -28.69
N LYS A 1143 32.44 34.03 -28.57
CA LYS A 1143 31.71 34.99 -29.42
C LYS A 1143 32.05 36.44 -29.09
N THR A 1144 32.31 36.77 -27.83
CA THR A 1144 32.56 38.15 -27.38
C THR A 1144 33.57 38.20 -26.24
N PRO A 1145 34.87 38.02 -26.54
CA PRO A 1145 35.90 37.95 -25.51
C PRO A 1145 36.25 39.36 -25.00
N GLY A 1146 36.33 39.53 -23.68
CA GLY A 1146 36.65 40.81 -23.04
C GLY A 1146 38.14 41.18 -23.07
N LYS A 1147 38.48 42.43 -22.70
CA LYS A 1147 39.87 42.87 -22.47
C LYS A 1147 40.44 42.24 -21.19
N LYS A 1148 41.65 41.65 -21.26
CA LYS A 1148 42.35 41.08 -20.09
C LYS A 1148 43.09 42.14 -19.25
N ARG A 1149 43.61 43.19 -19.88
CA ARG A 1149 44.45 44.25 -19.25
C ARG A 1149 44.27 45.57 -19.98
N GLU A 1150 44.35 46.68 -19.25
CA GLU A 1150 44.07 48.04 -19.74
C GLU A 1150 44.94 48.46 -20.95
N LYS A 1151 46.18 47.97 -21.01
CA LYS A 1151 47.19 48.32 -22.01
C LYS A 1151 47.14 47.50 -23.31
N TYR A 1152 46.15 46.62 -23.50
CA TYR A 1152 46.06 45.73 -24.67
C TYR A 1152 44.73 45.85 -25.41
N PRO A 1153 44.69 45.62 -26.73
CA PRO A 1153 43.45 45.60 -27.51
C PRO A 1153 42.52 44.45 -27.06
N ALA A 1154 41.21 44.61 -27.28
CA ALA A 1154 40.24 43.54 -27.02
C ALA A 1154 40.51 42.35 -27.96
N MET A 1155 40.32 41.13 -27.47
CA MET A 1155 40.46 39.95 -28.32
C MET A 1155 39.37 39.97 -29.40
N PRO A 1156 39.69 39.61 -30.66
CA PRO A 1156 38.67 39.41 -31.67
C PRO A 1156 37.79 38.21 -31.26
N GLY A 1157 36.47 38.40 -31.28
CA GLY A 1157 35.53 37.30 -31.11
C GLY A 1157 35.41 36.48 -32.39
N PHE A 1158 34.84 35.28 -32.26
CA PHE A 1158 34.50 34.42 -33.40
C PHE A 1158 32.98 34.35 -33.58
N PRO A 1159 32.29 35.47 -33.90
CA PRO A 1159 30.84 35.50 -34.01
C PRO A 1159 30.31 34.65 -35.18
N HIS A 1160 31.17 34.32 -36.14
CA HIS A 1160 30.85 33.56 -37.36
C HIS A 1160 31.08 32.05 -37.25
N MET A 1161 31.57 31.55 -36.10
CA MET A 1161 31.68 30.10 -35.92
C MET A 1161 30.29 29.45 -35.78
N GLU A 1162 30.09 28.36 -36.50
CA GLU A 1162 28.89 27.53 -36.37
C GLU A 1162 28.77 26.98 -34.95
N GLN A 1163 27.52 26.83 -34.47
CA GLN A 1163 27.25 26.41 -33.09
C GLN A 1163 27.89 25.05 -32.74
N LYS A 1164 28.00 24.16 -33.73
CA LYS A 1164 28.68 22.86 -33.61
C LYS A 1164 30.17 23.00 -33.26
N ASP A 1165 30.87 23.96 -33.85
CA ASP A 1165 32.30 24.13 -33.63
C ASP A 1165 32.57 24.83 -32.28
N LEU A 1166 31.73 25.79 -31.92
CA LEU A 1166 31.74 26.45 -30.61
C LEU A 1166 31.55 25.44 -29.47
N ASP A 1167 30.62 24.51 -29.68
CA ASP A 1167 30.33 23.43 -28.74
C ASP A 1167 31.52 22.49 -28.54
N LEU A 1168 32.19 22.09 -29.64
CA LEU A 1168 33.37 21.23 -29.61
C LEU A 1168 34.55 21.89 -28.89
N VAL A 1169 34.75 23.19 -29.13
CA VAL A 1169 35.77 23.98 -28.45
C VAL A 1169 35.49 24.08 -26.95
N ALA A 1170 34.25 24.37 -26.56
CA ALA A 1170 33.88 24.50 -25.16
C ALA A 1170 34.00 23.17 -24.39
N GLU A 1171 33.64 22.05 -25.01
CA GLU A 1171 33.84 20.72 -24.45
C GLU A 1171 35.33 20.39 -24.25
N TYR A 1172 36.18 20.72 -25.23
CA TYR A 1172 37.63 20.52 -25.12
C TYR A 1172 38.24 21.31 -23.95
N LEU A 1173 37.87 22.58 -23.76
CA LEU A 1173 38.34 23.41 -22.65
C LEU A 1173 37.90 22.89 -21.28
N LEU A 1174 36.65 22.39 -21.17
CA LEU A 1174 36.16 21.76 -19.95
C LEU A 1174 36.87 20.44 -19.64
N GLU A 1175 37.25 19.68 -20.67
CA GLU A 1175 37.95 18.41 -20.54
C GLU A 1175 39.44 18.61 -20.15
N LEU A 1176 40.11 19.61 -20.72
CA LEU A 1176 41.44 20.10 -20.30
C LEU A 1176 41.47 20.51 -18.82
N LYS A 1177 40.41 21.15 -18.33
CA LYS A 1177 40.30 21.53 -16.92
C LYS A 1177 40.24 20.31 -16.00
N LYS A 1178 39.59 19.23 -16.44
CA LYS A 1178 39.44 17.99 -15.65
C LYS A 1178 40.73 17.18 -15.60
N SER A 1179 41.58 17.24 -16.63
CA SER A 1179 42.86 16.51 -16.67
C SER A 1179 44.02 17.22 -15.92
N GLN A 1180 43.80 18.44 -15.41
CA GLN A 1180 44.77 19.22 -14.62
C GLN A 1180 44.51 19.21 -13.10
N LYS A 1181 43.46 18.53 -12.65
CA LYS A 1181 43.29 18.15 -11.24
C LYS A 1181 43.85 16.76 -11.03
#